data_AF-A0A4R2Z5S1-F1
#
_entry.id   AF-A0A4R2Z5S1-F1
#
_cell.length_a   1.000
_cell.length_b   1.000
_cell.length_c   1.000
_cell.angle_alpha   90.00
_cell.angle_beta   90.00
_cell.angle_gamma   90.00
#
_symmetry.space_group_name_H-M   'P 1'
#
loop_
_entity.id
_entity.type
_entity.pdbx_description
1 polymer ?
#
loop_
_entity_poly.entity_id
_entity_poly.type
_entity_poly.pdbx_seq_one_letter_code
_entity_poly.pdbx_strand_id
1 'polypeptide(L)'
;MDFPERLPQLQPALQRYLAALCEPDAYFQPAELGGIWFTATEPVSKNSATRQAVFVHDLMTRILPILSRQREVMPVGFGRRFLQQWGMLTFSALAVLYVLVSGYFVHNLTDVLPGKTDVMAQVQQLENIEGWSKTPVRYLPFVPVLNQRHAQLEASIMAATPRDNINIRQIADQYQEQFEQADAPQKRTMILTLARTLITKQAMWEKQPLSELMTREPVPAELSLTGATLALPPSQDVVLQRALLQQPGGEEQLTVLRELLGRLVNSDPQTEWLVAPSEDLTPVNLTDFLPASADKTYLSGLWTLQGTAEIQHWLDEIRLAGGNTPMPELAAFEQRWPILRQTQWMKMMLAMNQQPAPVLADEQWQATLIALDQGHSPSMKFAAYANEQLEDISVTQAQFWLRELRRLQQLQTTPLPGALMPRFSRLQQSMQQKILALLKLDSKTQTPAISELNVKNWNAWEAGLHAAVADVFATPKNSDRLTRGLFQTGEKGDSNPLQLLESRFNVLRKSLSTERPDFATDAVWALYQNDSRWLVAHAMQRSGCWLQQQWQSRVLWPMENNASRLEYQDQQDLAWQYLSDFIRGPAKSVLVVDDSGPKAGEFSGQTPGLTPEFLRMVNHVLRPDDVLAMPERENTRSDDALAALKEEQTQLEAQLAALETKTLELTLKSQPATIPGGARLMPTGTRLTLFCDEQQWKLNSMNFSEQAPFRWRAGHCSRASLVINFPGFDLTYEYFGDAAWPDFLEDFTNGQHSFKADDFPDDAAQLASLGIKEVMVRYQAGAQNRIQDTWQQWQELRQALNDNADAQQDARSKKAEKQRPAALNSGFSQLPVSITDCH
;
A
#
# COMPACT_ATOMS: atom_id res chain seq x y z
N MET A 1 -79.97 -71.37 40.91
CA MET A 1 -79.75 -71.69 39.48
C MET A 1 -78.25 -71.83 39.25
N ASP A 2 -77.72 -73.01 39.58
CA ASP A 2 -76.55 -73.70 39.00
C ASP A 2 -75.31 -72.87 38.65
N PHE A 3 -74.76 -72.15 39.63
CA PHE A 3 -73.49 -71.45 39.45
C PHE A 3 -72.29 -72.39 39.20
N PRO A 4 -72.15 -73.56 39.88
CA PRO A 4 -71.01 -74.46 39.63
C PRO A 4 -71.03 -75.09 38.24
N GLU A 5 -72.21 -75.49 37.75
CA GLU A 5 -72.34 -76.21 36.47
C GLU A 5 -72.26 -75.29 35.25
N ARG A 6 -72.52 -73.98 35.41
CA ARG A 6 -72.38 -72.98 34.34
C ARG A 6 -71.00 -72.32 34.28
N LEU A 7 -70.16 -72.50 35.29
CA LEU A 7 -68.80 -71.95 35.34
C LEU A 7 -67.91 -72.40 34.14
N PRO A 8 -67.95 -73.68 33.70
CA PRO A 8 -67.16 -74.12 32.53
C PRO A 8 -67.55 -73.39 31.24
N GLN A 9 -68.80 -72.93 31.13
CA GLN A 9 -69.27 -72.19 29.95
C GLN A 9 -68.68 -70.77 29.87
N LEU A 10 -68.25 -70.22 31.01
CA LEU A 10 -67.58 -68.92 31.08
C LEU A 10 -66.09 -69.00 30.75
N GLN A 11 -65.48 -70.20 30.82
CA GLN A 11 -64.04 -70.41 30.64
C GLN A 11 -63.51 -69.85 29.31
N PRO A 12 -64.13 -70.06 28.13
CA PRO A 12 -63.60 -69.56 26.86
C PRO A 12 -63.65 -68.03 26.78
N ALA A 13 -64.69 -67.41 27.33
CA ALA A 13 -64.86 -65.96 27.36
C ALA A 13 -63.85 -65.30 28.33
N LEU A 14 -63.66 -65.89 29.51
CA LEU A 14 -62.66 -65.44 30.48
C LEU A 14 -61.24 -65.61 29.96
N GLN A 15 -60.92 -66.73 29.30
CA GLN A 15 -59.61 -66.94 28.71
C GLN A 15 -59.28 -65.88 27.66
N ARG A 16 -60.23 -65.52 26.77
CA ARG A 16 -60.02 -64.41 25.82
C ARG A 16 -59.80 -63.08 26.52
N TYR A 17 -60.60 -62.78 27.54
CA TYR A 17 -60.51 -61.50 28.24
C TYR A 17 -59.23 -61.36 29.06
N LEU A 18 -58.82 -62.42 29.76
CA LEU A 18 -57.57 -62.45 30.52
C LEU A 18 -56.33 -62.48 29.61
N ALA A 19 -56.39 -63.20 28.49
CA ALA A 19 -55.30 -63.21 27.52
C ALA A 19 -55.04 -61.81 26.97
N ALA A 20 -56.09 -61.06 26.63
CA ALA A 20 -55.97 -59.66 26.19
C ALA A 20 -55.39 -58.73 27.27
N LEU A 21 -55.63 -59.00 28.56
CA LEU A 21 -55.05 -58.23 29.68
C LEU A 21 -53.59 -58.57 29.97
N CYS A 22 -53.13 -59.75 29.56
CA CYS A 22 -51.77 -60.24 29.75
C CYS A 22 -50.90 -60.10 28.50
N GLU A 23 -51.43 -59.62 27.38
CA GLU A 23 -50.64 -59.29 26.19
C GLU A 23 -49.79 -58.04 26.47
N PRO A 24 -48.47 -58.08 26.20
CA PRO A 24 -47.59 -56.94 26.46
C PRO A 24 -47.91 -55.81 25.47
N ASP A 25 -48.44 -54.70 25.97
CA ASP A 25 -48.65 -53.46 25.21
C ASP A 25 -47.52 -52.46 25.56
N ALA A 26 -47.09 -51.65 24.59
CA ALA A 26 -45.96 -50.72 24.72
C ALA A 26 -46.13 -49.68 25.85
N TYR A 27 -47.35 -49.54 26.39
CA TYR A 27 -47.71 -48.58 27.42
C TYR A 27 -47.96 -49.20 28.81
N PHE A 28 -47.96 -50.53 28.97
CA PHE A 28 -48.17 -51.20 30.27
C PHE A 28 -47.23 -52.38 30.51
N GLN A 29 -46.66 -52.50 31.72
CA GLN A 29 -45.92 -53.70 32.11
C GLN A 29 -46.87 -54.90 32.25
N PRO A 30 -46.45 -56.13 31.89
CA PRO A 30 -47.28 -57.32 32.05
C PRO A 30 -47.64 -57.50 33.53
N ALA A 31 -48.92 -57.30 33.85
CA ALA A 31 -49.41 -57.39 35.21
C ALA A 31 -49.55 -58.85 35.63
N GLU A 32 -48.94 -59.25 36.75
CA GLU A 32 -49.18 -60.56 37.34
C GLU A 32 -50.61 -60.63 37.89
N LEU A 33 -51.41 -61.55 37.36
CA LEU A 33 -52.79 -61.76 37.78
C LEU A 33 -52.85 -62.24 39.25
N GLY A 34 -53.10 -61.31 40.18
CA GLY A 34 -53.16 -61.61 41.61
C GLY A 34 -54.38 -62.44 42.06
N GLY A 35 -55.44 -62.51 41.25
CA GLY A 35 -56.66 -63.29 41.49
C GLY A 35 -57.85 -62.77 40.70
N ILE A 36 -58.90 -63.59 40.55
CA ILE A 36 -60.16 -63.23 39.86
C ILE A 36 -61.30 -63.34 40.85
N TRP A 37 -62.14 -62.31 40.90
CA TRP A 37 -63.28 -62.23 41.80
C TRP A 37 -64.57 -62.06 41.02
N PHE A 38 -65.59 -62.84 41.34
CA PHE A 38 -66.91 -62.73 40.73
C PHE A 38 -67.85 -61.98 41.67
N THR A 39 -68.53 -60.96 41.17
CA THR A 39 -69.50 -60.18 41.95
C THR A 39 -70.87 -60.22 41.30
N ALA A 40 -71.93 -60.34 42.10
CA ALA A 40 -73.30 -60.31 41.62
C ALA A 40 -73.72 -58.87 41.29
N THR A 41 -74.53 -58.68 40.25
CA THR A 41 -75.08 -57.38 39.87
C THR A 41 -76.58 -57.50 39.61
N GLU A 42 -77.37 -56.55 40.10
CA GLU A 42 -78.82 -56.47 39.86
C GLU A 42 -79.15 -55.23 39.02
N PRO A 43 -80.13 -55.31 38.10
CA PRO A 43 -80.58 -54.14 37.35
C PRO A 43 -81.28 -53.13 38.26
N VAL A 44 -80.95 -51.84 38.14
CA VAL A 44 -81.51 -50.76 38.98
C VAL A 44 -83.01 -50.55 38.72
N SER A 45 -83.48 -50.88 37.51
CA SER A 45 -84.89 -50.92 37.13
C SER A 45 -85.12 -51.91 36.00
N LYS A 46 -86.36 -52.36 35.79
CA LYS A 46 -86.69 -53.38 34.76
C LYS A 46 -86.30 -52.98 33.32
N ASN A 47 -86.10 -51.69 33.03
CA ASN A 47 -85.79 -51.19 31.68
C ASN A 47 -84.49 -50.37 31.59
N SER A 48 -83.63 -50.35 32.60
CA SER A 48 -82.34 -49.65 32.53
C SER A 48 -81.17 -50.63 32.31
N ALA A 49 -80.25 -50.29 31.39
CA ALA A 49 -79.00 -51.01 31.21
C ALA A 49 -78.03 -50.87 32.41
N THR A 50 -78.27 -49.89 33.29
CA THR A 50 -77.51 -49.67 34.52
C THR A 50 -77.78 -50.78 35.53
N ARG A 51 -76.71 -51.47 35.95
CA ARG A 51 -76.75 -52.50 37.00
C ARG A 51 -76.00 -52.00 38.23
N GLN A 52 -76.58 -52.22 39.40
CA GLN A 52 -75.93 -51.99 40.68
C GLN A 52 -75.24 -53.28 41.11
N ALA A 53 -73.94 -53.19 41.37
CA ALA A 53 -73.17 -54.31 41.87
C ALA A 53 -73.44 -54.52 43.36
N VAL A 54 -73.74 -55.75 43.73
CA VAL A 54 -73.89 -56.17 45.12
C VAL A 54 -72.49 -56.51 45.64
N PHE A 55 -72.13 -56.00 46.81
CA PHE A 55 -70.91 -56.36 47.55
C PHE A 55 -69.55 -55.88 47.01
N VAL A 56 -69.45 -55.26 45.82
CA VAL A 56 -68.16 -54.73 45.29
C VAL A 56 -67.48 -53.75 46.26
N HIS A 57 -68.27 -52.88 46.91
CA HIS A 57 -67.73 -51.92 47.86
C HIS A 57 -67.07 -52.61 49.07
N ASP A 58 -67.73 -53.63 49.64
CA ASP A 58 -67.24 -54.36 50.82
C ASP A 58 -66.06 -55.28 50.46
N LEU A 59 -66.05 -55.83 49.23
CA LEU A 59 -64.92 -56.56 48.67
C LEU A 59 -63.66 -55.68 48.61
N MET A 60 -63.79 -54.48 48.02
CA MET A 60 -62.68 -53.54 47.80
C MET A 60 -62.19 -52.88 49.08
N THR A 61 -63.11 -52.55 50.00
CA THR A 61 -62.77 -51.78 51.21
C THR A 61 -62.42 -52.66 52.41
N ARG A 62 -62.91 -53.91 52.45
CA ARG A 62 -62.77 -54.77 53.63
C ARG A 62 -62.02 -56.06 53.35
N ILE A 63 -62.47 -56.87 52.38
CA ILE A 63 -61.91 -58.22 52.16
C ILE A 63 -60.53 -58.19 51.52
N LEU A 64 -60.38 -57.46 50.40
CA LEU A 64 -59.10 -57.38 49.69
C LEU A 64 -57.96 -56.83 50.58
N PRO A 65 -58.18 -55.75 51.37
CA PRO A 65 -57.16 -55.25 52.30
C PRO A 65 -56.80 -56.24 53.43
N ILE A 66 -57.75 -57.05 53.91
CA ILE A 66 -57.47 -58.05 54.95
C ILE A 66 -56.63 -59.19 54.37
N LEU A 67 -57.00 -59.70 53.19
CA LEU A 67 -56.27 -60.78 52.52
C LEU A 67 -54.88 -60.36 52.05
N SER A 68 -54.70 -59.11 51.62
CA SER A 68 -53.38 -58.60 51.26
C SER A 68 -52.45 -58.51 52.48
N ARG A 69 -52.99 -58.19 53.66
CA ARG A 69 -52.23 -58.08 54.93
C ARG A 69 -51.87 -59.43 55.56
N GLN A 70 -52.65 -60.48 55.33
CA GLN A 70 -52.40 -61.82 55.91
C GLN A 70 -51.63 -62.77 54.97
N ARG A 71 -51.12 -62.28 53.85
CA ARG A 71 -50.36 -63.10 52.90
C ARG A 71 -48.97 -63.41 53.45
N GLU A 72 -48.76 -64.61 53.98
CA GLU A 72 -47.41 -65.13 54.20
C GLU A 72 -46.73 -65.35 52.84
N VAL A 73 -45.83 -64.45 52.48
CA VAL A 73 -45.05 -64.55 51.25
C VAL A 73 -43.99 -65.63 51.46
N MET A 74 -44.27 -66.87 51.03
CA MET A 74 -43.23 -67.91 50.97
C MET A 74 -42.19 -67.51 49.91
N PRO A 75 -40.90 -67.36 50.28
CA PRO A 75 -39.88 -67.04 49.29
C PRO A 75 -39.61 -68.27 48.40
N VAL A 76 -39.89 -68.12 47.10
CA VAL A 76 -39.54 -69.09 46.07
C VAL A 76 -38.10 -68.81 45.62
N GLY A 77 -37.21 -69.82 45.71
CA GLY A 77 -35.81 -69.74 45.29
C GLY A 77 -34.79 -70.05 46.40
N PHE A 78 -33.74 -70.82 46.07
CA PHE A 78 -32.71 -71.30 47.01
C PHE A 78 -32.00 -70.15 47.77
N GLY A 79 -31.61 -69.08 47.07
CA GLY A 79 -30.88 -67.96 47.67
C GLY A 79 -31.65 -67.24 48.79
N ARG A 80 -32.97 -67.07 48.64
CA ARG A 80 -33.82 -66.42 49.66
C ARG A 80 -34.02 -67.29 50.89
N ARG A 81 -34.09 -68.62 50.73
CA ARG A 81 -34.18 -69.57 51.85
C ARG A 81 -32.87 -69.65 52.64
N PHE A 82 -31.73 -69.67 51.93
CA PHE A 82 -30.41 -69.66 52.55
C PHE A 82 -30.17 -68.37 53.36
N LEU A 83 -30.52 -67.21 52.81
CA LEU A 83 -30.44 -65.92 53.51
C LEU A 83 -31.34 -65.84 54.75
N GLN A 84 -32.54 -66.46 54.73
CA GLN A 84 -33.40 -66.50 55.91
C GLN A 84 -32.87 -67.40 57.04
N GLN A 85 -32.27 -68.55 56.72
CA GLN A 85 -31.79 -69.50 57.72
C GLN A 85 -30.37 -69.21 58.22
N TRP A 86 -29.48 -68.83 57.31
CA TRP A 86 -28.04 -68.67 57.59
C TRP A 86 -27.55 -67.24 57.41
N GLY A 87 -28.39 -66.32 56.94
CA GLY A 87 -27.99 -64.95 56.65
C GLY A 87 -27.28 -64.26 57.81
N MET A 88 -27.81 -64.35 59.03
CA MET A 88 -27.19 -63.70 60.19
C MET A 88 -25.79 -64.25 60.49
N LEU A 89 -25.58 -65.57 60.35
CA LEU A 89 -24.29 -66.22 60.58
C LEU A 89 -23.30 -65.98 59.43
N THR A 90 -23.76 -65.92 58.19
CA THR A 90 -22.90 -65.63 57.04
C THR A 90 -22.50 -64.16 57.03
N PHE A 91 -23.41 -63.23 57.37
CA PHE A 91 -23.09 -61.81 57.54
C PHE A 91 -22.10 -61.60 58.69
N SER A 92 -22.26 -62.26 59.83
CA SER A 92 -21.31 -62.13 60.94
C SER A 92 -19.94 -62.72 60.61
N ALA A 93 -19.88 -63.89 59.95
CA ALA A 93 -18.62 -64.47 59.50
C ALA A 93 -17.89 -63.59 58.47
N LEU A 94 -18.62 -63.01 57.50
CA LEU A 94 -18.07 -62.06 56.53
C LEU A 94 -17.60 -60.77 57.20
N ALA A 95 -18.33 -60.26 58.21
CA ALA A 95 -17.93 -59.08 58.96
C ALA A 95 -16.65 -59.32 59.78
N VAL A 96 -16.53 -60.48 60.44
CA VAL A 96 -15.31 -60.85 61.18
C VAL A 96 -14.12 -61.02 60.22
N LEU A 97 -14.31 -61.70 59.09
CA LEU A 97 -13.28 -61.85 58.06
C LEU A 97 -12.85 -60.48 57.53
N TYR A 98 -13.80 -59.59 57.27
CA TYR A 98 -13.54 -58.23 56.81
C TYR A 98 -12.72 -57.43 57.83
N VAL A 99 -13.03 -57.50 59.12
CA VAL A 99 -12.25 -56.83 60.17
C VAL A 99 -10.83 -57.41 60.28
N LEU A 100 -10.66 -58.74 60.21
CA LEU A 100 -9.33 -59.36 60.27
C LEU A 100 -8.46 -58.99 59.06
N VAL A 101 -9.02 -59.05 57.85
CA VAL A 101 -8.32 -58.65 56.62
C VAL A 101 -7.97 -57.16 56.65
N SER A 102 -8.90 -56.31 57.08
CA SER A 102 -8.65 -54.86 57.24
C SER A 102 -7.55 -54.59 58.28
N GLY A 103 -7.55 -55.32 59.40
CA GLY A 103 -6.54 -55.20 60.46
C GLY A 103 -5.14 -55.61 60.01
N TYR A 104 -5.02 -56.71 59.24
CA TYR A 104 -3.76 -57.13 58.64
C TYR A 104 -3.16 -56.04 57.73
N PHE A 105 -3.99 -55.41 56.90
CA PHE A 105 -3.51 -54.35 56.03
C PHE A 105 -3.10 -53.08 56.77
N VAL A 106 -3.80 -52.71 57.85
CA VAL A 106 -3.42 -51.57 58.70
C VAL A 106 -2.12 -51.83 59.45
N HIS A 107 -1.92 -53.06 59.93
CA HIS A 107 -0.67 -53.45 60.60
C HIS A 107 0.53 -53.27 59.67
N ASN A 108 0.45 -53.79 58.42
CA ASN A 108 1.51 -53.62 57.43
C ASN A 108 1.82 -52.14 57.09
N LEU A 109 0.85 -51.24 57.21
CA LEU A 109 1.04 -49.79 57.01
C LEU A 109 1.67 -49.09 58.22
N THR A 110 1.55 -49.65 59.43
CA THR A 110 1.87 -48.97 60.69
C THR A 110 3.01 -49.59 61.50
N ASP A 111 3.53 -50.75 61.09
CA ASP A 111 4.49 -51.59 61.85
C ASP A 111 5.85 -50.94 62.16
N VAL A 112 6.22 -49.88 61.43
CA VAL A 112 7.52 -49.20 61.60
C VAL A 112 7.47 -48.19 62.74
N LEU A 113 8.29 -48.35 63.79
CA LEU A 113 8.39 -47.47 64.97
C LEU A 113 9.14 -46.14 64.69
N PRO A 114 8.64 -44.96 65.12
CA PRO A 114 9.18 -43.66 64.70
C PRO A 114 10.55 -43.35 65.34
N GLY A 115 10.81 -43.79 66.58
CA GLY A 115 12.04 -43.48 67.30
C GLY A 115 13.29 -44.25 66.85
N LYS A 116 13.19 -45.11 65.82
CA LYS A 116 14.30 -45.94 65.30
C LYS A 116 14.59 -45.72 63.82
N THR A 117 13.84 -44.83 63.16
CA THR A 117 13.92 -44.62 61.71
C THR A 117 14.34 -43.20 61.38
N ASP A 118 15.02 -43.06 60.25
CA ASP A 118 15.37 -41.76 59.67
C ASP A 118 14.11 -40.95 59.30
N VAL A 119 14.23 -39.62 59.30
CA VAL A 119 13.11 -38.69 59.03
C VAL A 119 12.50 -38.93 57.65
N MET A 120 13.32 -39.31 56.65
CA MET A 120 12.83 -39.66 55.31
C MET A 120 11.96 -40.92 55.29
N ALA A 121 12.30 -41.93 56.09
CA ALA A 121 11.48 -43.13 56.21
C ALA A 121 10.13 -42.82 56.89
N GLN A 122 10.11 -41.88 57.84
CA GLN A 122 8.87 -41.40 58.47
C GLN A 122 7.97 -40.64 57.48
N VAL A 123 8.55 -39.77 56.64
CA VAL A 123 7.81 -39.05 55.59
C VAL A 123 7.21 -40.04 54.57
N GLN A 124 7.96 -41.05 54.13
CA GLN A 124 7.45 -42.08 53.23
C GLN A 124 6.32 -42.90 53.85
N GLN A 125 6.42 -43.19 55.14
CA GLN A 125 5.36 -43.89 55.87
C GLN A 125 4.09 -43.04 55.98
N LEU A 126 4.24 -41.74 56.21
CA LEU A 126 3.12 -40.78 56.25
C LEU A 126 2.36 -40.77 54.91
N GLU A 127 3.09 -40.70 53.79
CA GLU A 127 2.53 -40.74 52.44
C GLU A 127 1.72 -42.03 52.22
N ASN A 128 2.28 -43.17 52.61
CA ASN A 128 1.64 -44.49 52.48
C ASN A 128 0.35 -44.59 53.31
N ILE A 129 0.36 -44.02 54.53
CA ILE A 129 -0.82 -43.95 55.38
C ILE A 129 -1.90 -43.15 54.67
N GLU A 130 -1.61 -41.93 54.19
CA GLU A 130 -2.60 -41.06 53.52
C GLU A 130 -3.21 -41.66 52.25
N GLY A 131 -2.54 -42.64 51.63
CA GLY A 131 -3.06 -43.43 50.52
C GLY A 131 -4.31 -44.28 50.84
N TRP A 132 -4.71 -44.43 52.12
CA TRP A 132 -5.90 -45.20 52.51
C TRP A 132 -7.19 -44.66 51.87
N SER A 133 -7.25 -43.36 51.58
CA SER A 133 -8.38 -42.67 50.95
C SER A 133 -8.73 -43.21 49.56
N LYS A 134 -7.77 -43.79 48.83
CA LYS A 134 -7.97 -44.41 47.51
C LYS A 134 -8.76 -45.73 47.57
N THR A 135 -8.73 -46.41 48.72
CA THR A 135 -9.49 -47.67 48.93
C THR A 135 -10.17 -47.65 50.31
N PRO A 136 -11.20 -46.81 50.51
CA PRO A 136 -11.75 -46.52 51.84
C PRO A 136 -12.36 -47.76 52.51
N VAL A 137 -12.96 -48.65 51.71
CA VAL A 137 -13.56 -49.89 52.21
C VAL A 137 -12.53 -50.82 52.84
N ARG A 138 -11.25 -50.77 52.48
CA ARG A 138 -10.22 -51.68 53.04
C ARG A 138 -9.77 -51.29 54.45
N TYR A 139 -9.94 -50.03 54.85
CA TYR A 139 -9.35 -49.47 56.06
C TYR A 139 -10.38 -48.91 57.04
N LEU A 140 -11.66 -48.86 56.65
CA LEU A 140 -12.76 -48.22 57.36
C LEU A 140 -12.84 -48.55 58.87
N PRO A 141 -12.70 -49.81 59.33
CA PRO A 141 -12.79 -50.15 60.76
C PRO A 141 -11.65 -49.56 61.62
N PHE A 142 -10.53 -49.18 60.99
CA PHE A 142 -9.29 -48.78 61.68
C PHE A 142 -8.82 -47.37 61.30
N VAL A 143 -9.67 -46.55 60.65
CA VAL A 143 -9.37 -45.13 60.38
C VAL A 143 -8.90 -44.37 61.63
N PRO A 144 -9.47 -44.57 62.84
CA PRO A 144 -8.98 -43.91 64.05
C PRO A 144 -7.51 -44.23 64.38
N VAL A 145 -7.07 -45.48 64.14
CA VAL A 145 -5.68 -45.92 64.36
C VAL A 145 -4.74 -45.27 63.34
N LEU A 146 -5.16 -45.20 62.09
CA LEU A 146 -4.40 -44.51 61.03
C LEU A 146 -4.26 -43.01 61.34
N ASN A 147 -5.32 -42.33 61.78
CA ASN A 147 -5.28 -40.92 62.16
C ASN A 147 -4.38 -40.67 63.38
N GLN A 148 -4.44 -41.53 64.39
CA GLN A 148 -3.55 -41.44 65.55
C GLN A 148 -2.09 -41.64 65.12
N ARG A 149 -1.83 -42.60 64.23
CA ARG A 149 -0.48 -42.87 63.74
C ARG A 149 0.07 -41.72 62.90
N HIS A 150 -0.77 -41.15 62.05
CA HIS A 150 -0.47 -39.97 61.25
C HIS A 150 -0.04 -38.79 62.13
N ALA A 151 -0.82 -38.46 63.17
CA ALA A 151 -0.48 -37.39 64.10
C ALA A 151 0.83 -37.64 64.87
N GLN A 152 1.11 -38.90 65.24
CA GLN A 152 2.38 -39.27 65.89
C GLN A 152 3.59 -39.03 64.99
N LEU A 153 3.48 -39.38 63.69
CA LEU A 153 4.54 -39.19 62.72
C LEU A 153 4.81 -37.70 62.47
N GLU A 154 3.76 -36.88 62.27
CA GLU A 154 3.92 -35.42 62.12
C GLU A 154 4.60 -34.79 63.34
N ALA A 155 4.18 -35.16 64.55
CA ALA A 155 4.80 -34.67 65.78
C ALA A 155 6.28 -35.07 65.89
N SER A 156 6.65 -36.29 65.47
CA SER A 156 8.04 -36.74 65.49
C SER A 156 8.92 -36.02 64.47
N ILE A 157 8.41 -35.77 63.26
CA ILE A 157 9.13 -35.03 62.20
C ILE A 157 9.37 -33.58 62.62
N MET A 158 8.36 -32.93 63.23
CA MET A 158 8.49 -31.57 63.77
C MET A 158 9.54 -31.49 64.89
N ALA A 159 9.60 -32.47 65.79
CA ALA A 159 10.56 -32.48 66.90
C ALA A 159 11.99 -32.79 66.45
N ALA A 160 12.17 -33.56 65.37
CA ALA A 160 13.47 -33.96 64.85
C ALA A 160 14.15 -32.87 63.99
N THR A 161 13.40 -31.88 63.50
CA THR A 161 13.91 -30.87 62.55
C THR A 161 14.35 -29.58 63.28
N PRO A 162 15.63 -29.18 63.25
CA PRO A 162 16.11 -27.95 63.89
C PRO A 162 15.54 -26.70 63.21
N ARG A 163 14.96 -25.79 64.00
CA ARG A 163 14.24 -24.61 63.49
C ARG A 163 14.43 -23.35 64.32
N ASP A 164 14.43 -22.21 63.63
CA ASP A 164 14.37 -20.88 64.22
C ASP A 164 12.92 -20.35 64.29
N ASN A 165 12.71 -19.34 65.14
CA ASN A 165 11.41 -18.67 65.24
C ASN A 165 11.26 -17.65 64.10
N ILE A 166 10.28 -17.87 63.22
CA ILE A 166 10.01 -16.99 62.08
C ILE A 166 8.87 -16.03 62.42
N ASN A 167 9.06 -14.74 62.11
CA ASN A 167 8.00 -13.75 62.09
C ASN A 167 7.46 -13.57 60.66
N ILE A 168 6.21 -14.00 60.43
CA ILE A 168 5.54 -13.92 59.12
C ILE A 168 5.45 -12.49 58.58
N ARG A 169 5.25 -11.50 59.45
CA ARG A 169 5.13 -10.10 59.02
C ARG A 169 6.45 -9.56 58.50
N GLN A 170 7.56 -9.93 59.16
CA GLN A 170 8.90 -9.55 58.70
C GLN A 170 9.23 -10.16 57.34
N ILE A 171 8.86 -11.42 57.09
CA ILE A 171 9.01 -12.04 55.76
C ILE A 171 8.17 -11.31 54.72
N ALA A 172 6.91 -11.00 55.05
CA ALA A 172 6.03 -10.27 54.14
C ALA A 172 6.57 -8.87 53.78
N ASP A 173 7.13 -8.16 54.76
CA ASP A 173 7.73 -6.83 54.55
C ASP A 173 9.01 -6.93 53.71
N GLN A 174 9.89 -7.90 53.97
CA GLN A 174 11.08 -8.15 53.14
C GLN A 174 10.73 -8.51 51.69
N TYR A 175 9.69 -9.34 51.50
CA TYR A 175 9.21 -9.68 50.17
C TYR A 175 8.62 -8.47 49.44
N GLN A 176 7.95 -7.56 50.16
CA GLN A 176 7.47 -6.30 49.61
C GLN A 176 8.63 -5.37 49.21
N GLU A 177 9.67 -5.22 50.04
CA GLU A 177 10.85 -4.41 49.70
C GLU A 177 11.57 -4.92 48.44
N GLN A 178 11.69 -6.24 48.29
CA GLN A 178 12.23 -6.85 47.07
C GLN A 178 11.34 -6.57 45.85
N PHE A 179 10.02 -6.64 46.02
CA PHE A 179 9.06 -6.34 44.96
C PHE A 179 9.15 -4.88 44.50
N GLU A 180 9.34 -3.93 45.41
CA GLU A 180 9.46 -2.50 45.08
C GLU A 180 10.70 -2.20 44.23
N GLN A 181 11.78 -2.98 44.41
CA GLN A 181 13.05 -2.84 43.67
C GLN A 181 13.08 -3.63 42.34
N ALA A 182 12.15 -4.57 42.15
CA ALA A 182 12.09 -5.44 40.99
C ALA A 182 11.61 -4.73 39.71
N ASP A 183 12.04 -5.24 38.55
CA ASP A 183 11.50 -4.80 37.26
C ASP A 183 10.09 -5.38 37.00
N ALA A 184 9.39 -4.90 35.97
CA ALA A 184 8.01 -5.30 35.70
C ALA A 184 7.83 -6.83 35.45
N PRO A 185 8.70 -7.51 34.66
CA PRO A 185 8.67 -8.97 34.53
C PRO A 185 8.91 -9.71 35.86
N GLN A 186 9.88 -9.27 36.67
CA GLN A 186 10.15 -9.88 37.98
C GLN A 186 8.99 -9.68 38.95
N LYS A 187 8.37 -8.48 38.95
CA LYS A 187 7.15 -8.20 39.73
C LYS A 187 6.03 -9.18 39.41
N ARG A 188 5.82 -9.50 38.13
CA ARG A 188 4.86 -10.55 37.72
C ARG A 188 5.22 -11.90 38.32
N THR A 189 6.46 -12.33 38.16
CA THR A 189 6.93 -13.61 38.71
C THR A 189 6.71 -13.66 40.22
N MET A 190 7.06 -12.61 40.96
CA MET A 190 6.86 -12.53 42.41
C MET A 190 5.38 -12.62 42.81
N ILE A 191 4.47 -11.97 42.08
CA ILE A 191 3.02 -12.05 42.35
C ILE A 191 2.49 -13.47 42.08
N LEU A 192 2.84 -14.07 40.94
CA LEU A 192 2.41 -15.42 40.59
C LEU A 192 2.99 -16.47 41.55
N THR A 193 4.28 -16.38 41.87
CA THR A 193 4.92 -17.24 42.86
C THR A 193 4.25 -17.13 44.24
N LEU A 194 3.88 -15.92 44.67
CA LEU A 194 3.11 -15.73 45.90
C LEU A 194 1.71 -16.35 45.81
N ALA A 195 1.01 -16.19 44.67
CA ALA A 195 -0.31 -16.78 44.44
C ALA A 195 -0.26 -18.33 44.48
N ARG A 196 0.69 -18.95 43.78
CA ARG A 196 0.90 -20.42 43.81
C ARG A 196 1.27 -20.92 45.19
N THR A 197 2.09 -20.16 45.92
CA THR A 197 2.44 -20.46 47.31
C THR A 197 1.19 -20.45 48.20
N LEU A 198 0.33 -19.44 48.06
CA LEU A 198 -0.95 -19.34 48.77
C LEU A 198 -1.89 -20.51 48.42
N ILE A 199 -2.02 -20.87 47.15
CA ILE A 199 -2.84 -22.01 46.69
C ILE A 199 -2.32 -23.33 47.30
N THR A 200 -1.00 -23.50 47.35
CA THR A 200 -0.35 -24.68 47.92
C THR A 200 -0.51 -24.74 49.44
N LYS A 201 -0.30 -23.62 50.14
CA LYS A 201 -0.53 -23.53 51.60
C LYS A 201 -2.00 -23.68 51.97
N GLN A 202 -2.93 -23.20 51.14
CA GLN A 202 -4.38 -23.43 51.33
C GLN A 202 -4.71 -24.93 51.22
N ALA A 203 -4.14 -25.63 50.24
CA ALA A 203 -4.32 -27.08 50.13
C ALA A 203 -3.71 -27.85 51.32
N MET A 204 -2.57 -27.39 51.86
CA MET A 204 -1.99 -27.90 53.09
C MET A 204 -2.92 -27.68 54.30
N TRP A 205 -3.53 -26.49 54.39
CA TRP A 205 -4.50 -26.15 55.44
C TRP A 205 -5.77 -27.03 55.35
N GLU A 206 -6.25 -27.31 54.14
CA GLU A 206 -7.38 -28.21 53.86
C GLU A 206 -7.06 -29.71 54.04
N LYS A 207 -5.83 -30.06 54.41
CA LYS A 207 -5.35 -31.44 54.64
C LYS A 207 -5.45 -32.33 53.39
N GLN A 208 -5.14 -31.77 52.22
CA GLN A 208 -4.97 -32.57 51.01
C GLN A 208 -3.84 -33.61 51.21
N PRO A 209 -3.95 -34.80 50.57
CA PRO A 209 -2.97 -35.86 50.74
C PRO A 209 -1.60 -35.45 50.18
N LEU A 210 -0.53 -35.93 50.81
CA LEU A 210 0.85 -35.58 50.49
C LEU A 210 1.19 -35.91 49.03
N SER A 211 0.64 -36.99 48.48
CA SER A 211 0.82 -37.35 47.07
C SER A 211 0.26 -36.30 46.10
N GLU A 212 -0.77 -35.54 46.48
CA GLU A 212 -1.32 -34.43 45.69
C GLU A 212 -0.59 -33.12 45.95
N LEU A 213 -0.06 -32.92 47.17
CA LEU A 213 0.76 -31.75 47.49
C LEU A 213 2.13 -31.80 46.81
N MET A 214 2.70 -33.01 46.64
CA MET A 214 4.00 -33.23 46.00
C MET A 214 3.98 -33.00 44.48
N THR A 215 2.81 -32.96 43.83
CA THR A 215 2.72 -32.64 42.39
C THR A 215 2.64 -31.14 42.13
N ARG A 216 2.48 -30.32 43.16
CA ARG A 216 2.44 -28.85 43.07
C ARG A 216 3.84 -28.26 43.09
N GLU A 217 3.96 -27.01 42.63
CA GLU A 217 5.23 -26.29 42.70
C GLU A 217 5.72 -26.14 44.16
N PRO A 218 7.03 -26.34 44.42
CA PRO A 218 7.57 -26.20 45.75
C PRO A 218 7.49 -24.75 46.22
N VAL A 219 7.21 -24.56 47.50
CA VAL A 219 7.21 -23.24 48.12
C VAL A 219 8.64 -22.69 48.11
N PRO A 220 8.88 -21.48 47.58
CA PRO A 220 10.20 -20.87 47.56
C PRO A 220 10.75 -20.67 48.98
N ALA A 221 12.07 -20.68 49.10
CA ALA A 221 12.73 -20.51 50.40
C ALA A 221 12.39 -19.16 51.05
N GLU A 222 12.17 -18.11 50.26
CA GLU A 222 11.81 -16.77 50.75
C GLU A 222 10.42 -16.73 51.40
N LEU A 223 9.50 -17.60 50.98
CA LEU A 223 8.13 -17.70 51.48
C LEU A 223 7.92 -18.94 52.37
N SER A 224 9.00 -19.68 52.64
CA SER A 224 8.98 -20.84 53.52
C SER A 224 8.91 -20.40 54.99
N LEU A 225 8.01 -21.03 55.75
CA LEU A 225 7.73 -20.70 57.14
C LEU A 225 8.20 -21.80 58.09
N THR A 226 9.07 -22.68 57.61
CA THR A 226 9.58 -23.82 58.39
C THR A 226 10.62 -23.41 59.43
N GLY A 227 11.39 -22.35 59.16
CA GLY A 227 12.50 -21.93 60.03
C GLY A 227 13.67 -22.89 59.98
N ALA A 228 13.69 -23.81 59.02
CA ALA A 228 14.72 -24.84 58.94
C ALA A 228 16.10 -24.20 58.70
N THR A 229 17.05 -24.55 59.56
CA THR A 229 18.43 -24.04 59.49
C THR A 229 19.23 -24.63 58.32
N LEU A 230 18.73 -25.73 57.74
CA LEU A 230 19.30 -26.44 56.60
C LEU A 230 18.23 -26.62 55.52
N ALA A 231 18.65 -26.62 54.25
CA ALA A 231 17.76 -26.91 53.14
C ALA A 231 17.16 -28.33 53.28
N LEU A 232 15.84 -28.40 53.34
CA LEU A 232 15.11 -29.65 53.53
C LEU A 232 14.81 -30.31 52.17
N PRO A 233 14.75 -31.65 52.11
CA PRO A 233 14.17 -32.36 50.97
C PRO A 233 12.71 -31.91 50.73
N PRO A 234 12.23 -31.82 49.48
CA PRO A 234 10.89 -31.30 49.17
C PRO A 234 9.76 -32.01 49.92
N SER A 235 9.84 -33.33 50.06
CA SER A 235 8.84 -34.13 50.78
C SER A 235 8.82 -33.84 52.29
N GLN A 236 10.00 -33.58 52.90
CA GLN A 236 10.09 -33.18 54.30
C GLN A 236 9.53 -31.78 54.52
N ASP A 237 9.87 -30.86 53.62
CA ASP A 237 9.47 -29.46 53.71
C ASP A 237 7.95 -29.32 53.63
N VAL A 238 7.30 -30.02 52.69
CA VAL A 238 5.82 -30.02 52.57
C VAL A 238 5.15 -30.56 53.84
N VAL A 239 5.65 -31.66 54.41
CA VAL A 239 5.11 -32.22 55.65
C VAL A 239 5.27 -31.26 56.81
N LEU A 240 6.46 -30.65 56.94
CA LEU A 240 6.75 -29.69 58.00
C LEU A 240 5.88 -28.44 57.87
N GLN A 241 5.78 -27.86 56.67
CA GLN A 241 4.93 -26.71 56.39
C GLN A 241 3.46 -27.00 56.72
N ARG A 242 2.94 -28.17 56.29
CA ARG A 242 1.56 -28.57 56.60
C ARG A 242 1.36 -28.70 58.10
N ALA A 243 2.24 -29.37 58.81
CA ALA A 243 2.12 -29.57 60.25
C ALA A 243 2.17 -28.24 61.02
N LEU A 244 3.01 -27.28 60.59
CA LEU A 244 3.09 -25.94 61.16
C LEU A 244 1.84 -25.10 60.88
N LEU A 245 1.27 -25.20 59.68
CA LEU A 245 0.01 -24.55 59.34
C LEU A 245 -1.14 -25.07 60.21
N GLN A 246 -1.12 -26.32 60.68
CA GLN A 246 -2.18 -26.85 61.56
C GLN A 246 -2.04 -26.39 63.02
N GLN A 247 -0.96 -25.70 63.41
CA GLN A 247 -0.77 -25.14 64.75
C GLN A 247 -1.55 -23.83 64.94
N PRO A 248 -1.86 -23.42 66.19
CA PRO A 248 -2.44 -22.11 66.47
C PRO A 248 -1.55 -21.00 65.92
N GLY A 249 -2.08 -20.20 64.98
CA GLY A 249 -1.35 -19.17 64.23
C GLY A 249 -1.17 -19.45 62.73
N GLY A 250 -1.42 -20.68 62.26
CA GLY A 250 -1.34 -20.99 60.82
C GLY A 250 -2.38 -20.28 59.95
N GLU A 251 -3.57 -20.01 60.50
CA GLU A 251 -4.60 -19.18 59.83
C GLU A 251 -4.15 -17.72 59.67
N GLU A 252 -3.44 -17.17 60.67
CA GLU A 252 -2.86 -15.83 60.59
C GLU A 252 -1.82 -15.77 59.46
N GLN A 253 -1.03 -16.84 59.26
CA GLN A 253 -0.06 -16.89 58.17
C GLN A 253 -0.71 -16.77 56.78
N LEU A 254 -1.80 -17.51 56.54
CA LEU A 254 -2.56 -17.42 55.28
C LEU A 254 -3.17 -16.03 55.10
N THR A 255 -3.65 -15.42 56.19
CA THR A 255 -4.25 -14.07 56.15
C THR A 255 -3.21 -13.01 55.81
N VAL A 256 -2.04 -13.01 56.46
CA VAL A 256 -0.95 -12.06 56.19
C VAL A 256 -0.45 -12.17 54.74
N LEU A 257 -0.30 -13.39 54.22
CA LEU A 257 0.13 -13.60 52.83
C LEU A 257 -0.94 -13.17 51.81
N ARG A 258 -2.24 -13.37 52.11
CA ARG A 258 -3.33 -12.86 51.25
C ARG A 258 -3.39 -11.33 51.25
N GLU A 259 -3.22 -10.70 52.41
CA GLU A 259 -3.12 -9.25 52.51
C GLU A 259 -1.89 -8.71 51.76
N LEU A 260 -0.76 -9.41 51.83
CA LEU A 260 0.42 -9.09 51.01
C LEU A 260 0.09 -9.18 49.52
N LEU A 261 -0.51 -10.28 49.05
CA LEU A 261 -0.91 -10.43 47.64
C LEU A 261 -1.81 -9.28 47.19
N GLY A 262 -2.82 -8.93 48.01
CA GLY A 262 -3.69 -7.80 47.75
C GLY A 262 -2.93 -6.46 47.68
N ARG A 263 -1.98 -6.21 48.57
CA ARG A 263 -1.13 -5.00 48.53
C ARG A 263 -0.26 -4.95 47.28
N LEU A 264 0.40 -6.05 46.91
CA LEU A 264 1.28 -6.11 45.73
C LEU A 264 0.50 -5.91 44.43
N VAL A 265 -0.63 -6.61 44.26
CA VAL A 265 -1.49 -6.48 43.07
C VAL A 265 -2.04 -5.06 42.93
N ASN A 266 -2.47 -4.44 44.03
CA ASN A 266 -3.03 -3.08 44.03
C ASN A 266 -1.97 -1.96 44.06
N SER A 267 -0.67 -2.29 44.14
CA SER A 267 0.41 -1.29 44.20
C SER A 267 0.62 -0.56 42.88
N ASP A 268 0.18 -1.15 41.76
CA ASP A 268 0.36 -0.64 40.40
C ASP A 268 -1.00 -0.47 39.69
N PRO A 269 -1.54 0.76 39.64
CA PRO A 269 -2.81 1.06 38.97
C PRO A 269 -2.79 0.89 37.44
N GLN A 270 -1.59 0.94 36.84
CA GLN A 270 -1.40 0.73 35.40
C GLN A 270 -1.21 -0.75 35.05
N THR A 271 -0.97 -1.60 36.05
CA THR A 271 -0.73 -3.04 35.90
C THR A 271 0.37 -3.35 34.89
N GLU A 272 1.42 -2.52 34.86
CA GLU A 272 2.57 -2.68 33.96
C GLU A 272 3.26 -4.02 34.16
N TRP A 273 3.30 -4.52 35.40
CA TRP A 273 3.81 -5.85 35.70
C TRP A 273 3.07 -6.96 34.93
N LEU A 274 1.74 -6.83 34.75
CA LEU A 274 0.92 -7.85 34.12
C LEU A 274 1.10 -7.87 32.59
N VAL A 275 1.27 -6.68 31.99
CA VAL A 275 1.45 -6.51 30.54
C VAL A 275 2.92 -6.46 30.09
N ALA A 276 3.86 -6.60 31.02
CA ALA A 276 5.29 -6.68 30.72
C ALA A 276 5.58 -7.85 29.77
N PRO A 277 6.48 -7.74 28.78
CA PRO A 277 6.74 -8.81 27.82
C PRO A 277 7.05 -10.16 28.50
N SER A 278 6.59 -11.26 27.90
CA SER A 278 6.99 -12.63 28.28
C SER A 278 7.89 -13.20 27.20
N GLU A 279 8.95 -13.90 27.59
CA GLU A 279 9.86 -14.61 26.67
C GLU A 279 9.24 -15.91 26.12
N ASP A 280 8.25 -16.47 26.83
CA ASP A 280 7.60 -17.74 26.45
C ASP A 280 6.66 -17.62 25.25
N LEU A 281 6.24 -16.39 24.92
CA LEU A 281 5.29 -16.11 23.84
C LEU A 281 6.00 -15.47 22.65
N THR A 282 5.78 -16.00 21.45
CA THR A 282 6.39 -15.46 20.24
C THR A 282 5.86 -14.06 19.94
N PRO A 283 6.73 -13.04 19.80
CA PRO A 283 6.31 -11.70 19.40
C PRO A 283 5.87 -11.70 17.93
N VAL A 284 4.94 -10.81 17.60
CA VAL A 284 4.50 -10.56 16.22
C VAL A 284 5.33 -9.39 15.67
N ASN A 285 6.11 -9.63 14.63
CA ASN A 285 6.95 -8.61 14.02
C ASN A 285 6.31 -8.06 12.75
N LEU A 286 6.56 -6.79 12.45
CA LEU A 286 6.12 -6.21 11.17
C LEU A 286 6.75 -6.96 9.97
N THR A 287 7.98 -7.45 10.15
CA THR A 287 8.72 -8.21 9.13
C THR A 287 8.09 -9.56 8.78
N ASP A 288 7.22 -10.10 9.65
CA ASP A 288 6.49 -11.34 9.37
C ASP A 288 5.51 -11.16 8.19
N PHE A 289 5.03 -9.93 7.99
CA PHE A 289 4.17 -9.53 6.87
C PHE A 289 4.95 -8.81 5.77
N LEU A 290 5.95 -8.01 6.14
CA LEU A 290 6.78 -7.20 5.25
C LEU A 290 8.27 -7.51 5.41
N PRO A 291 8.78 -8.60 4.80
CA PRO A 291 10.19 -8.99 4.96
C PRO A 291 11.20 -7.92 4.50
N ALA A 292 10.80 -7.02 3.59
CA ALA A 292 11.64 -5.94 3.07
C ALA A 292 11.58 -4.65 3.91
N SER A 293 10.76 -4.59 4.96
CA SER A 293 10.69 -3.40 5.83
C SER A 293 11.95 -3.28 6.69
N ALA A 294 12.48 -2.06 6.81
CA ALA A 294 13.55 -1.72 7.74
C ALA A 294 13.04 -1.45 9.17
N ASP A 295 11.72 -1.34 9.34
CA ASP A 295 11.09 -1.06 10.62
C ASP A 295 11.05 -2.32 11.49
N LYS A 296 11.55 -2.19 12.72
CA LYS A 296 11.64 -3.26 13.71
C LYS A 296 10.50 -3.22 14.73
N THR A 297 9.42 -2.50 14.43
CA THR A 297 8.23 -2.48 15.26
C THR A 297 7.70 -3.90 15.47
N TYR A 298 7.55 -4.26 16.74
CA TYR A 298 7.04 -5.57 17.15
C TYR A 298 5.94 -5.39 18.20
N LEU A 299 5.06 -6.38 18.26
CA LEU A 299 4.02 -6.50 19.25
C LEU A 299 4.34 -7.71 20.13
N SER A 300 4.40 -7.52 21.45
CA SER A 300 4.62 -8.63 22.39
C SER A 300 3.55 -9.71 22.20
N GLY A 301 3.96 -10.98 22.31
CA GLY A 301 3.06 -12.13 22.20
C GLY A 301 1.90 -12.10 23.21
N LEU A 302 1.98 -11.31 24.29
CA LEU A 302 0.89 -11.13 25.25
C LEU A 302 -0.38 -10.49 24.67
N TRP A 303 -0.25 -9.70 23.60
CA TRP A 303 -1.40 -9.01 22.98
C TRP A 303 -2.16 -9.90 21.98
N THR A 304 -1.67 -11.12 21.74
CA THR A 304 -2.26 -12.13 20.86
C THR A 304 -3.39 -12.90 21.55
N LEU A 305 -4.08 -13.76 20.80
CA LEU A 305 -5.09 -14.66 21.35
C LEU A 305 -4.48 -15.64 22.37
N GLN A 306 -3.28 -16.18 22.09
CA GLN A 306 -2.54 -17.03 23.02
C GLN A 306 -2.15 -16.26 24.29
N GLY A 307 -1.67 -15.03 24.14
CA GLY A 307 -1.37 -14.16 25.28
C GLY A 307 -2.58 -13.82 26.15
N THR A 308 -3.77 -13.76 25.56
CA THR A 308 -5.03 -13.57 26.31
C THR A 308 -5.37 -14.79 27.16
N ALA A 309 -5.15 -16.00 26.65
CA ALA A 309 -5.32 -17.22 27.44
C ALA A 309 -4.34 -17.26 28.62
N GLU A 310 -3.09 -16.83 28.40
CA GLU A 310 -2.06 -16.77 29.45
C GLU A 310 -2.40 -15.73 30.53
N ILE A 311 -2.82 -14.52 30.13
CA ILE A 311 -3.26 -13.49 31.10
C ILE A 311 -4.49 -13.96 31.88
N GLN A 312 -5.45 -14.59 31.22
CA GLN A 312 -6.62 -15.15 31.90
C GLN A 312 -6.22 -16.22 32.93
N HIS A 313 -5.25 -17.08 32.58
CA HIS A 313 -4.69 -18.06 33.50
C HIS A 313 -4.06 -17.40 34.74
N TRP A 314 -3.25 -16.36 34.54
CA TRP A 314 -2.64 -15.59 35.64
C TRP A 314 -3.70 -14.91 36.53
N LEU A 315 -4.73 -14.31 35.93
CA LEU A 315 -5.82 -13.66 36.66
C LEU A 315 -6.59 -14.67 37.52
N ASP A 316 -6.91 -15.83 36.97
CA ASP A 316 -7.63 -16.88 37.68
C ASP A 316 -6.80 -17.49 38.82
N GLU A 317 -5.49 -17.64 38.63
CA GLU A 317 -4.55 -18.07 39.67
C GLU A 317 -4.51 -17.06 40.84
N ILE A 318 -4.40 -15.77 40.55
CA ILE A 318 -4.36 -14.70 41.56
C ILE A 318 -5.68 -14.62 42.34
N ARG A 319 -6.82 -14.76 41.66
CA ARG A 319 -8.15 -14.78 42.31
C ARG A 319 -8.32 -15.97 43.22
N LEU A 320 -7.93 -17.16 42.76
CA LEU A 320 -7.99 -18.38 43.55
C LEU A 320 -7.14 -18.26 44.82
N ALA A 321 -5.95 -17.68 44.71
CA ALA A 321 -5.07 -17.42 45.85
C ALA A 321 -5.61 -16.35 46.82
N GLY A 322 -6.16 -15.26 46.27
CA GLY A 322 -6.67 -14.12 47.02
C GLY A 322 -7.93 -14.40 47.83
N GLY A 323 -8.75 -15.37 47.41
CA GLY A 323 -10.01 -15.70 48.08
C GLY A 323 -10.96 -14.49 48.11
N ASN A 324 -11.27 -14.00 49.31
CA ASN A 324 -12.15 -12.83 49.50
C ASN A 324 -11.40 -11.48 49.58
N THR A 325 -10.09 -11.46 49.32
CA THR A 325 -9.28 -10.24 49.41
C THR A 325 -9.66 -9.27 48.28
N PRO A 326 -9.98 -7.99 48.57
CA PRO A 326 -10.36 -7.04 47.54
C PRO A 326 -9.17 -6.65 46.65
N MET A 327 -9.32 -6.83 45.34
CA MET A 327 -8.32 -6.47 44.32
C MET A 327 -8.94 -5.57 43.23
N PRO A 328 -9.31 -4.32 43.56
CA PRO A 328 -9.99 -3.41 42.63
C PRO A 328 -9.17 -3.10 41.38
N GLU A 329 -7.85 -2.98 41.47
CA GLU A 329 -6.99 -2.68 40.31
C GLU A 329 -7.00 -3.83 39.29
N LEU A 330 -7.03 -5.09 39.78
CA LEU A 330 -7.16 -6.28 38.93
C LEU A 330 -8.51 -6.31 38.20
N ALA A 331 -9.60 -6.04 38.91
CA ALA A 331 -10.93 -5.97 38.31
C ALA A 331 -11.05 -4.82 37.29
N ALA A 332 -10.42 -3.67 37.58
CA ALA A 332 -10.36 -2.54 36.65
C ALA A 332 -9.51 -2.85 35.41
N PHE A 333 -8.44 -3.63 35.55
CA PHE A 333 -7.64 -4.10 34.42
C PHE A 333 -8.48 -4.97 33.47
N GLU A 334 -9.21 -5.96 33.98
CA GLU A 334 -10.03 -6.85 33.14
C GLU A 334 -11.09 -6.12 32.34
N GLN A 335 -11.71 -5.09 32.93
CA GLN A 335 -12.66 -4.24 32.21
C GLN A 335 -11.98 -3.44 31.07
N ARG A 336 -10.72 -3.03 31.27
CA ARG A 336 -9.93 -2.27 30.28
C ARG A 336 -9.24 -3.17 29.25
N TRP A 337 -9.05 -4.46 29.54
CA TRP A 337 -8.26 -5.39 28.73
C TRP A 337 -8.66 -5.42 27.24
N PRO A 338 -9.95 -5.53 26.86
CA PRO A 338 -10.33 -5.52 25.44
C PRO A 338 -9.95 -4.22 24.72
N ILE A 339 -9.98 -3.08 25.40
CA ILE A 339 -9.63 -1.77 24.82
C ILE A 339 -8.11 -1.63 24.68
N LEU A 340 -7.35 -2.09 25.67
CA LEU A 340 -5.89 -2.06 25.63
C LEU A 340 -5.34 -2.91 24.48
N ARG A 341 -5.85 -4.13 24.31
CA ARG A 341 -5.49 -5.00 23.17
C ARG A 341 -5.76 -4.33 21.83
N GLN A 342 -6.97 -3.81 21.64
CA GLN A 342 -7.34 -3.10 20.41
C GLN A 342 -6.42 -1.89 20.14
N THR A 343 -6.01 -1.17 21.19
CA THR A 343 -5.10 -0.03 21.06
C THR A 343 -3.72 -0.44 20.58
N GLN A 344 -3.17 -1.56 21.07
CA GLN A 344 -1.85 -2.04 20.64
C GLN A 344 -1.86 -2.56 19.20
N TRP A 345 -2.91 -3.28 18.80
CA TRP A 345 -3.10 -3.70 17.41
C TRP A 345 -3.30 -2.51 16.47
N MET A 346 -3.99 -1.46 16.90
CA MET A 346 -4.10 -0.21 16.15
C MET A 346 -2.73 0.45 15.93
N LYS A 347 -1.86 0.51 16.95
CA LYS A 347 -0.48 1.03 16.79
C LYS A 347 0.31 0.24 15.74
N MET A 348 0.20 -1.09 15.76
CA MET A 348 0.84 -1.96 14.77
C MET A 348 0.28 -1.70 13.36
N MET A 349 -1.04 -1.52 13.22
CA MET A 349 -1.68 -1.17 11.95
C MET A 349 -1.22 0.20 11.42
N LEU A 350 -1.04 1.19 12.30
CA LEU A 350 -0.50 2.49 11.91
C LEU A 350 0.95 2.38 11.44
N ALA A 351 1.79 1.59 12.13
CA ALA A 351 3.16 1.31 11.69
C ALA A 351 3.17 0.64 10.31
N MET A 352 2.29 -0.33 10.07
CA MET A 352 2.10 -0.99 8.77
C MET A 352 1.72 0.03 7.66
N ASN A 353 0.81 0.96 7.95
CA ASN A 353 0.34 1.97 6.98
C ASN A 353 1.36 3.07 6.68
N GLN A 354 2.34 3.28 7.56
CA GLN A 354 3.43 4.23 7.37
C GLN A 354 4.56 3.66 6.51
N GLN A 355 4.59 2.36 6.25
CA GLN A 355 5.63 1.76 5.44
C GLN A 355 5.54 2.27 3.99
N PRO A 356 6.65 2.75 3.40
CA PRO A 356 6.68 3.09 1.99
C PRO A 356 6.48 1.83 1.13
N ALA A 357 6.18 2.02 -0.16
CA ALA A 357 6.17 0.89 -1.09
C ALA A 357 7.56 0.21 -1.08
N PRO A 358 7.63 -1.12 -0.97
CA PRO A 358 8.90 -1.81 -0.81
C PRO A 358 9.72 -1.74 -2.11
N VAL A 359 11.02 -1.51 -1.98
CA VAL A 359 11.97 -1.62 -3.10
C VAL A 359 12.33 -3.10 -3.21
N LEU A 360 11.69 -3.80 -4.15
CA LEU A 360 11.83 -5.24 -4.34
C LEU A 360 12.56 -5.58 -5.64
N ALA A 361 13.23 -6.74 -5.67
CA ALA A 361 13.75 -7.32 -6.89
C ALA A 361 12.60 -7.82 -7.80
N ASP A 362 12.88 -8.04 -9.09
CA ASP A 362 11.88 -8.47 -10.07
C ASP A 362 11.11 -9.75 -9.67
N GLU A 363 11.81 -10.77 -9.17
CA GLU A 363 11.20 -12.04 -8.74
C GLU A 363 10.27 -11.84 -7.53
N GLN A 364 10.69 -10.98 -6.60
CA GLN A 364 9.91 -10.63 -5.41
C GLN A 364 8.66 -9.84 -5.81
N TRP A 365 8.78 -8.88 -6.74
CA TRP A 365 7.64 -8.16 -7.30
C TRP A 365 6.65 -9.10 -7.98
N GLN A 366 7.11 -10.08 -8.75
CA GLN A 366 6.22 -11.07 -9.36
C GLN A 366 5.42 -11.85 -8.32
N ALA A 367 6.07 -12.32 -7.24
CA ALA A 367 5.39 -13.01 -6.14
C ALA A 367 4.39 -12.09 -5.42
N THR A 368 4.76 -10.84 -5.15
CA THR A 368 3.88 -9.83 -4.52
C THR A 368 2.67 -9.50 -5.39
N LEU A 369 2.84 -9.36 -6.72
CA LEU A 369 1.75 -9.10 -7.67
C LEU A 369 0.78 -10.29 -7.75
N ILE A 370 1.27 -11.53 -7.73
CA ILE A 370 0.41 -12.72 -7.65
C ILE A 370 -0.35 -12.75 -6.32
N ALA A 371 0.31 -12.42 -5.21
CA ALA A 371 -0.34 -12.36 -3.91
C ALA A 371 -1.40 -11.25 -3.85
N LEU A 372 -1.14 -10.09 -4.46
CA LEU A 372 -2.12 -9.00 -4.63
C LEU A 372 -3.33 -9.47 -5.43
N ASP A 373 -3.10 -10.13 -6.57
CA ASP A 373 -4.16 -10.69 -7.43
C ASP A 373 -5.03 -11.69 -6.64
N GLN A 374 -4.44 -12.53 -5.79
CA GLN A 374 -5.17 -13.52 -5.00
C GLN A 374 -5.83 -12.97 -3.72
N GLY A 375 -5.73 -11.67 -3.45
CA GLY A 375 -6.22 -11.08 -2.19
C GLY A 375 -5.40 -11.51 -0.96
N HIS A 376 -4.18 -12.00 -1.15
CA HIS A 376 -3.24 -12.42 -0.10
C HIS A 376 -2.04 -11.47 0.01
N SER A 377 -2.23 -10.18 -0.29
CA SER A 377 -1.20 -9.16 -0.13
C SER A 377 -0.72 -9.08 1.32
N PRO A 378 0.49 -8.54 1.60
CA PRO A 378 0.95 -8.33 2.97
C PRO A 378 -0.05 -7.56 3.86
N SER A 379 -0.70 -6.54 3.30
CA SER A 379 -1.73 -5.76 4.00
C SER A 379 -2.96 -6.62 4.32
N MET A 380 -3.42 -7.44 3.36
CA MET A 380 -4.54 -8.36 3.57
C MET A 380 -4.21 -9.48 4.56
N LYS A 381 -2.99 -10.03 4.52
CA LYS A 381 -2.52 -11.04 5.49
C LYS A 381 -2.48 -10.47 6.90
N PHE A 382 -1.95 -9.25 7.06
CA PHE A 382 -1.96 -8.55 8.34
C PHE A 382 -3.40 -8.28 8.82
N ALA A 383 -4.29 -7.82 7.93
CA ALA A 383 -5.70 -7.57 8.25
C ALA A 383 -6.41 -8.85 8.76
N ALA A 384 -6.22 -9.97 8.06
CA ALA A 384 -6.79 -11.26 8.42
C ALA A 384 -6.22 -11.77 9.76
N TYR A 385 -4.90 -11.69 9.93
CA TYR A 385 -4.23 -12.10 11.17
C TYR A 385 -4.67 -11.25 12.36
N ALA A 386 -4.72 -9.92 12.23
CA ALA A 386 -5.20 -9.03 13.28
C ALA A 386 -6.67 -9.32 13.65
N ASN A 387 -7.50 -9.67 12.67
CA ASN A 387 -8.89 -10.05 12.91
C ASN A 387 -9.02 -11.38 13.66
N GLU A 388 -8.22 -12.39 13.30
CA GLU A 388 -8.13 -13.68 14.00
C GLU A 388 -7.66 -13.50 15.44
N GLN A 389 -6.58 -12.72 15.64
CA GLN A 389 -6.03 -12.50 16.98
C GLN A 389 -7.01 -11.78 17.92
N LEU A 390 -7.94 -10.98 17.38
CA LEU A 390 -8.94 -10.23 18.15
C LEU A 390 -10.34 -10.86 18.09
N GLU A 391 -10.48 -12.12 17.66
CA GLU A 391 -11.78 -12.76 17.47
C GLU A 391 -12.59 -12.90 18.78
N ASP A 392 -11.92 -13.11 19.91
CA ASP A 392 -12.52 -13.27 21.24
C ASP A 392 -13.24 -12.01 21.76
N ILE A 393 -12.94 -10.84 21.18
CA ILE A 393 -13.59 -9.58 21.55
C ILE A 393 -15.01 -9.53 20.97
N SER A 394 -16.01 -9.52 21.83
CA SER A 394 -17.42 -9.42 21.43
C SER A 394 -17.74 -8.15 20.65
N VAL A 395 -18.82 -8.17 19.86
CA VAL A 395 -19.25 -7.01 19.05
C VAL A 395 -19.50 -5.76 19.90
N THR A 396 -19.99 -5.93 21.13
CA THR A 396 -20.28 -4.83 22.05
C THR A 396 -19.00 -4.16 22.58
N GLN A 397 -17.94 -4.94 22.80
CA GLN A 397 -16.62 -4.45 23.27
C GLN A 397 -15.69 -4.01 22.13
N ALA A 398 -15.99 -4.43 20.89
CA ALA A 398 -15.24 -4.02 19.71
C ALA A 398 -15.42 -2.52 19.43
N GLN A 399 -14.31 -1.80 19.30
CA GLN A 399 -14.24 -0.43 18.81
C GLN A 399 -14.66 -0.36 17.34
N PHE A 400 -15.00 0.83 16.86
CA PHE A 400 -15.53 1.04 15.51
C PHE A 400 -14.60 0.51 14.41
N TRP A 401 -13.29 0.74 14.54
CA TRP A 401 -12.31 0.27 13.55
C TRP A 401 -12.29 -1.27 13.44
N LEU A 402 -12.41 -2.00 14.55
CA LEU A 402 -12.40 -3.47 14.55
C LEU A 402 -13.69 -4.01 13.93
N ARG A 403 -14.81 -3.34 14.15
CA ARG A 403 -16.08 -3.65 13.47
C ARG A 403 -15.99 -3.41 11.96
N GLU A 404 -15.29 -2.35 11.53
CA GLU A 404 -15.04 -2.08 10.11
C GLU A 404 -14.12 -3.14 9.49
N LEU A 405 -13.02 -3.49 10.17
CA LEU A 405 -12.10 -4.53 9.74
C LEU A 405 -12.81 -5.88 9.56
N ARG A 406 -13.64 -6.28 10.54
CA ARG A 406 -14.46 -7.50 10.47
C ARG A 406 -15.40 -7.49 9.27
N ARG A 407 -16.03 -6.34 8.96
CA ARG A 407 -16.91 -6.21 7.79
C ARG A 407 -16.15 -6.40 6.48
N LEU A 408 -14.96 -5.80 6.35
CA LEU A 408 -14.10 -5.95 5.17
C LEU A 408 -13.56 -7.38 5.02
N GLN A 409 -13.14 -8.00 6.12
CA GLN A 409 -12.71 -9.41 6.15
C GLN A 409 -13.85 -10.36 5.74
N GLN A 410 -15.06 -10.10 6.23
CA GLN A 410 -16.23 -10.88 5.83
C GLN A 410 -16.51 -10.75 4.32
N LEU A 411 -16.37 -9.56 3.73
CA LEU A 411 -16.48 -9.35 2.27
C LEU A 411 -15.42 -10.14 1.49
N GLN A 412 -14.16 -10.11 1.95
CA GLN A 412 -13.06 -10.84 1.33
C GLN A 412 -13.28 -12.37 1.31
N THR A 413 -13.86 -12.92 2.38
CA THR A 413 -14.18 -14.37 2.46
C THR A 413 -15.50 -14.76 1.80
N THR A 414 -16.34 -13.80 1.40
CA THR A 414 -17.66 -14.10 0.81
C THR A 414 -17.46 -14.54 -0.64
N PRO A 415 -17.80 -15.79 -1.02
CA PRO A 415 -17.58 -16.28 -2.37
C PRO A 415 -18.36 -15.45 -3.40
N LEU A 416 -17.78 -15.30 -4.60
CA LEU A 416 -18.41 -14.58 -5.72
C LEU A 416 -19.86 -15.03 -5.95
N PRO A 417 -20.76 -14.10 -6.33
CA PRO A 417 -22.18 -14.40 -6.48
C PRO A 417 -22.43 -15.40 -7.61
N GLY A 418 -22.56 -16.68 -7.25
CA GLY A 418 -23.32 -17.64 -8.03
C GLY A 418 -24.83 -17.39 -7.87
N ALA A 419 -25.63 -17.85 -8.83
CA ALA A 419 -27.09 -17.64 -8.90
C ALA A 419 -27.92 -18.11 -7.67
N LEU A 420 -27.29 -18.63 -6.62
CA LEU A 420 -27.92 -19.15 -5.40
C LEU A 420 -27.87 -18.17 -4.20
N MET A 421 -27.13 -17.06 -4.28
CA MET A 421 -26.93 -16.15 -3.13
C MET A 421 -28.17 -15.37 -2.63
N PRO A 422 -29.18 -14.97 -3.43
CA PRO A 422 -30.33 -14.21 -2.90
C PRO A 422 -31.24 -15.02 -1.96
N ARG A 423 -31.03 -16.34 -1.84
CA ARG A 423 -31.76 -17.21 -0.89
C ARG A 423 -31.04 -17.36 0.45
N PHE A 424 -29.70 -17.37 0.47
CA PHE A 424 -28.91 -17.55 1.69
C PHE A 424 -28.92 -16.31 2.59
N SER A 425 -28.82 -15.11 2.01
CA SER A 425 -28.87 -13.84 2.76
C SER A 425 -30.20 -13.64 3.52
N ARG A 426 -31.33 -14.02 2.91
CA ARG A 426 -32.66 -13.96 3.54
C ARG A 426 -32.83 -14.98 4.67
N LEU A 427 -32.29 -16.18 4.48
CA LEU A 427 -32.30 -17.24 5.50
C LEU A 427 -31.48 -16.81 6.72
N GLN A 428 -30.28 -16.26 6.52
CA GLN A 428 -29.42 -15.77 7.59
C GLN A 428 -30.03 -14.56 8.32
N GLN A 429 -30.60 -13.59 7.60
CA GLN A 429 -31.31 -12.46 8.24
C GLN A 429 -32.50 -12.95 9.08
N SER A 430 -33.28 -13.92 8.59
CA SER A 430 -34.39 -14.50 9.35
C SER A 430 -33.94 -15.27 10.60
N MET A 431 -32.77 -15.91 10.54
CA MET A 431 -32.19 -16.67 11.64
C MET A 431 -31.62 -15.73 12.71
N GLN A 432 -30.91 -14.67 12.31
CA GLN A 432 -30.43 -13.63 13.22
C GLN A 432 -31.59 -12.93 13.93
N GLN A 433 -32.67 -12.59 13.23
CA GLN A 433 -33.87 -12.00 13.84
C GLN A 433 -34.51 -12.93 14.89
N LYS A 434 -34.54 -14.25 14.64
CA LYS A 434 -35.06 -15.24 15.59
C LYS A 434 -34.16 -15.39 16.83
N ILE A 435 -32.85 -15.37 16.65
CA ILE A 435 -31.88 -15.44 17.76
C ILE A 435 -31.94 -14.16 18.63
N LEU A 436 -32.11 -13.00 18.00
CA LEU A 436 -32.27 -11.70 18.68
C LEU A 436 -33.56 -11.63 19.49
N ALA A 437 -34.67 -12.14 18.95
CA ALA A 437 -35.93 -12.26 19.67
C ALA A 437 -35.79 -13.19 20.90
N LEU A 438 -34.94 -14.22 20.81
CA LEU A 438 -34.67 -15.16 21.89
C LEU A 438 -33.77 -14.56 22.99
N LEU A 439 -32.84 -13.65 22.63
CA LEU A 439 -31.83 -13.08 23.54
C LEU A 439 -32.14 -11.67 24.07
N LYS A 440 -33.23 -11.02 23.64
CA LYS A 440 -33.64 -9.65 24.06
C LYS A 440 -32.54 -8.58 23.94
N LEU A 441 -31.65 -8.70 22.95
CA LEU A 441 -30.59 -7.72 22.69
C LEU A 441 -31.13 -6.52 21.88
N ASP A 442 -30.71 -5.32 22.25
CA ASP A 442 -31.11 -4.05 21.63
C ASP A 442 -30.53 -3.92 20.21
N SER A 443 -31.27 -3.31 19.28
CA SER A 443 -30.88 -3.24 17.85
C SER A 443 -29.66 -2.36 17.57
N LYS A 444 -29.25 -1.55 18.56
CA LYS A 444 -28.08 -0.65 18.49
C LYS A 444 -26.73 -1.35 18.69
N THR A 445 -26.69 -2.60 19.14
CA THR A 445 -25.45 -3.37 19.32
C THR A 445 -25.07 -4.21 18.09
N GLN A 446 -25.74 -4.01 16.95
CA GLN A 446 -25.48 -4.78 15.73
C GLN A 446 -24.45 -4.08 14.84
N THR A 447 -23.46 -4.84 14.34
CA THR A 447 -22.80 -4.50 13.09
C THR A 447 -23.84 -4.51 11.98
N PRO A 448 -24.03 -3.40 11.22
CA PRO A 448 -25.01 -3.38 10.14
C PRO A 448 -24.69 -4.50 9.14
N ALA A 449 -25.71 -5.28 8.78
CA ALA A 449 -25.55 -6.42 7.89
C ALA A 449 -24.97 -5.98 6.54
N ILE A 450 -24.04 -6.76 6.00
CA ILE A 450 -23.48 -6.53 4.67
C ILE A 450 -24.62 -6.58 3.65
N SER A 451 -24.80 -5.48 2.90
CA SER A 451 -25.82 -5.38 1.87
C SER A 451 -25.35 -6.01 0.54
N GLU A 452 -26.28 -6.35 -0.34
CA GLU A 452 -25.96 -6.79 -1.71
C GLU A 452 -25.17 -5.72 -2.49
N LEU A 453 -25.41 -4.43 -2.19
CA LEU A 453 -24.67 -3.31 -2.78
C LEU A 453 -23.20 -3.33 -2.34
N ASN A 454 -22.92 -3.65 -1.06
CA ASN A 454 -21.56 -3.71 -0.53
C ASN A 454 -20.77 -4.83 -1.20
N VAL A 455 -21.37 -6.01 -1.37
CA VAL A 455 -20.75 -7.15 -2.08
C VAL A 455 -20.48 -6.77 -3.54
N LYS A 456 -21.43 -6.13 -4.22
CA LYS A 456 -21.24 -5.67 -5.60
C LYS A 456 -20.08 -4.69 -5.73
N ASN A 457 -19.98 -3.72 -4.81
CA ASN A 457 -18.92 -2.72 -4.84
C ASN A 457 -17.56 -3.32 -4.49
N TRP A 458 -17.51 -4.30 -3.58
CA TRP A 458 -16.30 -5.06 -3.25
C TRP A 458 -15.77 -5.79 -4.49
N ASN A 459 -16.62 -6.58 -5.14
CA ASN A 459 -16.26 -7.33 -6.34
C ASN A 459 -15.84 -6.39 -7.49
N ALA A 460 -16.44 -5.20 -7.60
CA ALA A 460 -16.04 -4.22 -8.59
C ALA A 460 -14.63 -3.68 -8.32
N TRP A 461 -14.30 -3.38 -7.07
CA TRP A 461 -12.96 -2.96 -6.65
C TRP A 461 -11.93 -4.07 -6.87
N GLU A 462 -12.23 -5.29 -6.43
CA GLU A 462 -11.39 -6.49 -6.62
C GLU A 462 -11.12 -6.74 -8.12
N ALA A 463 -12.16 -6.71 -8.97
CA ALA A 463 -12.00 -6.81 -10.42
C ALA A 463 -11.15 -5.68 -11.02
N GLY A 464 -11.16 -4.49 -10.41
CA GLY A 464 -10.28 -3.38 -10.79
C GLY A 464 -8.81 -3.66 -10.44
N LEU A 465 -8.58 -4.26 -9.28
CA LEU A 465 -7.26 -4.66 -8.81
C LEU A 465 -6.67 -5.77 -9.69
N HIS A 466 -7.45 -6.81 -9.98
CA HIS A 466 -7.09 -7.86 -10.94
C HIS A 466 -6.74 -7.29 -12.32
N ALA A 467 -7.54 -6.35 -12.83
CA ALA A 467 -7.27 -5.71 -14.12
C ALA A 467 -5.96 -4.91 -14.12
N ALA A 468 -5.67 -4.20 -13.03
CA ALA A 468 -4.41 -3.46 -12.87
C ALA A 468 -3.20 -4.40 -12.80
N VAL A 469 -3.28 -5.49 -12.03
CA VAL A 469 -2.21 -6.51 -11.97
C VAL A 469 -2.01 -7.18 -13.33
N ALA A 470 -3.09 -7.56 -14.02
CA ALA A 470 -3.03 -8.16 -15.34
C ALA A 470 -2.37 -7.23 -16.38
N ASP A 471 -2.61 -5.92 -16.32
CA ASP A 471 -1.97 -4.95 -17.22
C ASP A 471 -0.46 -4.82 -16.94
N VAL A 472 -0.02 -4.97 -15.68
CA VAL A 472 1.41 -5.03 -15.33
C VAL A 472 2.12 -6.23 -15.97
N PHE A 473 1.48 -7.41 -15.97
CA PHE A 473 2.00 -8.61 -16.61
C PHE A 473 1.92 -8.57 -18.14
N ALA A 474 0.90 -7.93 -18.70
CA ALA A 474 0.75 -7.75 -20.15
C ALA A 474 1.73 -6.70 -20.72
N THR A 475 2.22 -5.77 -19.90
CA THR A 475 3.09 -4.68 -20.34
C THR A 475 4.57 -5.10 -20.29
N PRO A 476 5.32 -4.97 -21.40
CA PRO A 476 6.76 -5.24 -21.44
C PRO A 476 7.55 -4.38 -20.43
N LYS A 477 8.68 -4.88 -19.92
CA LYS A 477 9.55 -4.16 -18.95
C LYS A 477 9.93 -2.75 -19.40
N ASN A 478 10.18 -2.58 -20.70
CA ASN A 478 10.64 -1.33 -21.30
C ASN A 478 9.46 -0.56 -21.93
N SER A 479 8.48 -0.13 -21.13
CA SER A 479 7.33 0.65 -21.62
C SER A 479 6.80 1.64 -20.59
N ASP A 480 6.30 2.79 -21.05
CA ASP A 480 5.60 3.82 -20.27
C ASP A 480 4.09 3.57 -20.08
N ARG A 481 3.58 2.46 -20.61
CA ARG A 481 2.13 2.19 -20.70
C ARG A 481 1.43 2.25 -19.34
N LEU A 482 2.09 1.81 -18.26
CA LEU A 482 1.48 1.72 -16.93
C LEU A 482 1.13 3.09 -16.33
N THR A 483 1.88 4.15 -16.68
CA THR A 483 1.66 5.51 -16.16
C THR A 483 1.01 6.45 -17.18
N ARG A 484 0.76 5.96 -18.40
CA ARG A 484 0.18 6.78 -19.46
C ARG A 484 -1.21 7.26 -19.07
N GLY A 485 -1.46 8.55 -19.25
CA GLY A 485 -2.74 9.20 -18.93
C GLY A 485 -2.97 9.46 -17.44
N LEU A 486 -2.07 9.05 -16.53
CA LEU A 486 -2.25 9.28 -15.09
C LEU A 486 -2.16 10.77 -14.70
N PHE A 487 -1.30 11.53 -15.38
CA PHE A 487 -0.95 12.90 -14.97
C PHE A 487 -1.60 14.02 -15.80
N GLN A 488 -2.38 13.68 -16.83
CA GLN A 488 -3.01 14.67 -17.71
C GLN A 488 -4.45 14.94 -17.26
N THR A 489 -4.74 16.18 -16.86
CA THR A 489 -6.08 16.60 -16.41
C THR A 489 -6.97 16.95 -17.61
N GLY A 490 -8.04 16.18 -17.84
CA GLY A 490 -9.14 16.60 -18.73
C GLY A 490 -9.31 15.81 -20.03
N GLU A 491 -8.37 14.94 -20.41
CA GLU A 491 -8.74 13.85 -21.33
C GLU A 491 -9.53 12.81 -20.53
N LYS A 492 -10.65 12.33 -21.09
CA LYS A 492 -11.26 11.08 -20.62
C LYS A 492 -10.22 9.98 -20.81
N GLY A 493 -9.38 9.78 -19.81
CA GLY A 493 -8.48 8.65 -19.68
C GLY A 493 -9.29 7.37 -19.48
N ASP A 494 -10.09 6.98 -20.47
CA ASP A 494 -10.95 5.79 -20.42
C ASP A 494 -10.14 4.48 -20.46
N SER A 495 -8.83 4.48 -20.16
CA SER A 495 -7.97 3.32 -20.40
C SER A 495 -6.91 2.96 -19.35
N ASN A 496 -6.64 3.76 -18.31
CA ASN A 496 -5.69 3.32 -17.27
C ASN A 496 -6.42 2.60 -16.11
N PRO A 497 -6.14 1.30 -15.86
CA PRO A 497 -6.77 0.55 -14.76
C PRO A 497 -6.56 1.17 -13.37
N LEU A 498 -5.44 1.88 -13.14
CA LEU A 498 -5.12 2.48 -11.83
C LEU A 498 -6.05 3.66 -11.48
N GLN A 499 -6.47 4.47 -12.47
CA GLN A 499 -7.47 5.53 -12.25
C GLN A 499 -8.84 4.95 -11.89
N LEU A 500 -9.24 3.88 -12.59
CA LEU A 500 -10.49 3.18 -12.30
C LEU A 500 -10.45 2.55 -10.91
N LEU A 501 -9.32 1.98 -10.49
CA LEU A 501 -9.15 1.35 -9.18
C LEU A 501 -9.43 2.33 -8.03
N GLU A 502 -8.86 3.53 -8.07
CA GLU A 502 -9.08 4.56 -7.04
C GLU A 502 -10.56 4.99 -6.98
N SER A 503 -11.19 5.19 -8.14
CA SER A 503 -12.61 5.54 -8.22
C SER A 503 -13.52 4.46 -7.58
N ARG A 504 -13.24 3.19 -7.85
CA ARG A 504 -14.00 2.03 -7.32
C ARG A 504 -13.77 1.85 -5.82
N PHE A 505 -12.54 2.08 -5.35
CA PHE A 505 -12.22 2.07 -3.93
C PHE A 505 -13.01 3.14 -3.16
N ASN A 506 -13.10 4.36 -3.70
CA ASN A 506 -13.89 5.43 -3.11
C ASN A 506 -15.39 5.13 -3.06
N VAL A 507 -15.94 4.46 -4.08
CA VAL A 507 -17.34 3.99 -4.09
C VAL A 507 -17.57 2.90 -3.03
N LEU A 508 -16.65 1.94 -2.92
CA LEU A 508 -16.68 0.90 -1.89
C LEU A 508 -16.68 1.51 -0.48
N ARG A 509 -15.72 2.39 -0.19
CA ARG A 509 -15.61 3.09 1.10
C ARG A 509 -16.90 3.81 1.47
N LYS A 510 -17.44 4.62 0.56
CA LYS A 510 -18.71 5.35 0.78
C LYS A 510 -19.91 4.44 1.03
N SER A 511 -19.92 3.22 0.47
CA SER A 511 -21.03 2.28 0.67
C SER A 511 -21.00 1.55 2.01
N LEU A 512 -19.84 1.45 2.65
CA LEU A 512 -19.64 0.78 3.95
C LEU A 512 -19.59 1.76 5.13
N SER A 513 -19.01 2.95 4.92
CA SER A 513 -18.87 3.97 5.96
C SER A 513 -20.20 4.72 6.17
N THR A 514 -21.04 4.22 7.08
CA THR A 514 -22.31 4.86 7.48
C THR A 514 -22.16 5.92 8.57
N GLU A 515 -21.00 5.97 9.24
CA GLU A 515 -20.73 6.84 10.39
C GLU A 515 -19.58 7.80 10.10
N ARG A 516 -19.44 8.87 10.92
CA ARG A 516 -18.43 9.92 10.72
C ARG A 516 -17.02 9.31 10.64
N PRO A 517 -16.16 9.79 9.73
CA PRO A 517 -14.77 9.32 9.65
C PRO A 517 -14.07 9.58 10.99
N ASP A 518 -13.54 8.52 11.57
CA ASP A 518 -12.65 8.54 12.73
C ASP A 518 -11.27 8.05 12.28
N PHE A 519 -10.23 8.60 12.89
CA PHE A 519 -8.83 8.31 12.57
C PHE A 519 -8.52 6.81 12.57
N ALA A 520 -9.06 6.07 13.55
CA ALA A 520 -8.88 4.63 13.65
C ALA A 520 -9.54 3.86 12.51
N THR A 521 -10.74 4.28 12.07
CA THR A 521 -11.44 3.67 10.94
C THR A 521 -10.73 3.99 9.62
N ASP A 522 -10.20 5.21 9.49
CA ASP A 522 -9.41 5.62 8.32
C ASP A 522 -8.10 4.82 8.20
N ALA A 523 -7.49 4.42 9.32
CA ALA A 523 -6.34 3.51 9.31
C ALA A 523 -6.69 2.14 8.71
N VAL A 524 -7.89 1.60 8.99
CA VAL A 524 -8.36 0.36 8.36
C VAL A 524 -8.48 0.55 6.85
N TRP A 525 -9.11 1.64 6.39
CA TRP A 525 -9.22 1.91 4.96
C TRP A 525 -7.86 2.15 4.29
N ALA A 526 -6.93 2.84 4.95
CA ALA A 526 -5.58 3.06 4.46
C ALA A 526 -4.81 1.73 4.26
N LEU A 527 -5.05 0.73 5.12
CA LEU A 527 -4.51 -0.61 4.99
C LEU A 527 -4.99 -1.30 3.70
N TYR A 528 -6.28 -1.21 3.40
CA TYR A 528 -6.84 -1.74 2.14
C TYR A 528 -6.46 -0.92 0.90
N GLN A 529 -6.11 0.36 1.09
CA GLN A 529 -5.61 1.22 0.01
C GLN A 529 -4.11 0.95 -0.31
N ASN A 530 -3.36 0.32 0.60
CA ASN A 530 -1.92 0.01 0.39
C ASN A 530 -1.68 -0.73 -0.92
N ASP A 531 -2.53 -1.70 -1.24
CA ASP A 531 -2.41 -2.53 -2.43
C ASP A 531 -2.44 -1.67 -3.71
N SER A 532 -3.37 -0.72 -3.77
CA SER A 532 -3.42 0.28 -4.85
C SER A 532 -2.19 1.19 -4.84
N ARG A 533 -1.73 1.64 -3.67
CA ARG A 533 -0.53 2.51 -3.55
C ARG A 533 0.72 1.80 -4.03
N TRP A 534 0.88 0.52 -3.73
CA TRP A 534 2.01 -0.28 -4.18
C TRP A 534 1.99 -0.54 -5.68
N LEU A 535 0.81 -0.79 -6.27
CA LEU A 535 0.67 -0.90 -7.72
C LEU A 535 1.05 0.39 -8.43
N VAL A 536 0.59 1.54 -7.90
CA VAL A 536 0.99 2.86 -8.41
C VAL A 536 2.49 3.06 -8.27
N ALA A 537 3.07 2.82 -7.10
CA ALA A 537 4.52 2.97 -6.86
C ALA A 537 5.35 2.07 -7.78
N HIS A 538 4.94 0.81 -7.99
CA HIS A 538 5.60 -0.10 -8.92
C HIS A 538 5.49 0.39 -10.37
N ALA A 539 4.33 0.90 -10.78
CA ALA A 539 4.15 1.52 -12.10
C ALA A 539 5.05 2.75 -12.28
N MET A 540 5.15 3.61 -11.26
CA MET A 540 6.04 4.77 -11.24
C MET A 540 7.50 4.36 -11.40
N GLN A 541 7.95 3.35 -10.64
CA GLN A 541 9.31 2.82 -10.72
C GLN A 541 9.62 2.26 -12.12
N ARG A 542 8.72 1.45 -12.69
CA ARG A 542 8.91 0.88 -14.04
C ARG A 542 8.96 1.96 -15.13
N SER A 543 8.08 2.95 -15.07
CA SER A 543 8.10 4.06 -16.01
C SER A 543 9.35 4.95 -15.85
N GLY A 544 9.81 5.17 -14.61
CA GLY A 544 11.07 5.87 -14.34
C GLY A 544 12.28 5.15 -14.91
N CYS A 545 12.36 3.83 -14.74
CA CYS A 545 13.40 2.98 -15.32
C CYS A 545 13.38 2.97 -16.85
N TRP A 546 12.19 2.88 -17.46
CA TRP A 546 12.05 3.00 -18.91
C TRP A 546 12.54 4.36 -19.42
N LEU A 547 12.18 5.45 -18.73
CA LEU A 547 12.58 6.81 -19.11
C LEU A 547 14.11 6.98 -19.05
N GLN A 548 14.76 6.43 -18.03
CA GLN A 548 16.23 6.37 -17.92
C GLN A 548 16.87 5.64 -19.12
N GLN A 549 16.30 4.52 -19.53
CA GLN A 549 16.78 3.79 -20.71
C GLN A 549 16.60 4.59 -22.01
N GLN A 550 15.48 5.32 -22.15
CA GLN A 550 15.27 6.22 -23.29
C GLN A 550 16.27 7.38 -23.28
N TRP A 551 16.61 7.92 -22.11
CA TRP A 551 17.61 8.98 -21.97
C TRP A 551 19.01 8.51 -22.41
N GLN A 552 19.43 7.34 -21.93
CA GLN A 552 20.71 6.74 -22.30
C GLN A 552 20.80 6.48 -23.81
N SER A 553 19.75 5.93 -24.41
CA SER A 553 19.78 5.52 -25.83
C SER A 553 19.55 6.66 -26.82
N ARG A 554 18.73 7.67 -26.49
CA ARG A 554 18.34 8.75 -27.41
C ARG A 554 19.08 10.05 -27.21
N VAL A 555 19.66 10.29 -26.04
CA VAL A 555 20.36 11.53 -25.72
C VAL A 555 21.84 11.27 -25.43
N LEU A 556 22.17 10.47 -24.40
CA LEU A 556 23.56 10.29 -23.99
C LEU A 556 24.39 9.55 -25.06
N TRP A 557 23.92 8.39 -25.55
CA TRP A 557 24.68 7.57 -26.50
C TRP A 557 24.98 8.30 -27.83
N PRO A 558 24.00 8.97 -28.50
CA PRO A 558 24.30 9.77 -29.68
C PRO A 558 25.26 10.94 -29.39
N MET A 559 25.16 11.56 -28.21
CA MET A 559 26.03 12.66 -27.82
C MET A 559 27.47 12.21 -27.63
N GLU A 560 27.71 11.13 -26.88
CA GLU A 560 29.06 10.58 -26.66
C GLU A 560 29.73 10.16 -27.97
N ASN A 561 28.97 9.57 -28.89
CA ASN A 561 29.51 9.10 -30.18
C ASN A 561 29.85 10.26 -31.13
N ASN A 562 29.06 11.34 -31.10
CA ASN A 562 29.26 12.51 -31.97
C ASN A 562 30.23 13.55 -31.39
N ALA A 563 30.48 13.54 -30.07
CA ALA A 563 31.33 14.51 -29.38
C ALA A 563 32.79 14.55 -29.87
N SER A 564 33.28 13.49 -30.50
CA SER A 564 34.65 13.43 -31.06
C SER A 564 34.77 13.95 -32.50
N ARG A 565 33.64 14.20 -33.18
CA ARG A 565 33.60 14.45 -34.65
C ARG A 565 33.07 15.83 -35.05
N LEU A 566 32.45 16.57 -34.13
CA LEU A 566 31.76 17.83 -34.40
C LEU A 566 32.45 19.01 -33.72
N GLU A 567 32.37 20.20 -34.32
CA GLU A 567 32.79 21.44 -33.68
C GLU A 567 31.85 21.81 -32.52
N TYR A 568 32.34 22.63 -31.58
CA TYR A 568 31.63 22.93 -30.33
C TYR A 568 30.23 23.55 -30.53
N GLN A 569 30.05 24.37 -31.57
CA GLN A 569 28.75 24.98 -31.87
C GLN A 569 27.74 23.95 -32.42
N ASP A 570 28.18 23.07 -33.33
CA ASP A 570 27.35 22.00 -33.87
C ASP A 570 26.93 20.99 -32.79
N GLN A 571 27.81 20.75 -31.81
CA GLN A 571 27.49 19.92 -30.65
C GLN A 571 26.36 20.51 -29.79
N GLN A 572 26.34 21.83 -29.60
CA GLN A 572 25.29 22.50 -28.83
C GLN A 572 23.93 22.45 -29.55
N ASP A 573 23.92 22.70 -30.87
CA ASP A 573 22.70 22.65 -31.67
C ASP A 573 22.11 21.22 -31.69
N LEU A 574 22.97 20.19 -31.79
CA LEU A 574 22.55 18.79 -31.76
C LEU A 574 22.05 18.36 -30.36
N ALA A 575 22.70 18.82 -29.29
CA ALA A 575 22.30 18.56 -27.91
C ALA A 575 20.91 19.14 -27.62
N TRP A 576 20.65 20.36 -28.09
CA TRP A 576 19.34 21.00 -28.00
C TRP A 576 18.26 20.18 -28.74
N GLN A 577 18.55 19.73 -29.96
CA GLN A 577 17.62 18.93 -30.74
C GLN A 577 17.24 17.62 -30.02
N TYR A 578 18.23 16.85 -29.55
CA TYR A 578 17.98 15.61 -28.82
C TYR A 578 17.21 15.83 -27.53
N LEU A 579 17.50 16.91 -26.80
CA LEU A 579 16.79 17.24 -25.57
C LEU A 579 15.34 17.65 -25.84
N SER A 580 15.10 18.51 -26.83
CA SER A 580 13.75 18.92 -27.24
C SER A 580 12.92 17.71 -27.71
N ASP A 581 13.50 16.83 -28.52
CA ASP A 581 12.83 15.61 -29.01
C ASP A 581 12.55 14.63 -27.86
N PHE A 582 13.47 14.51 -26.90
CA PHE A 582 13.27 13.69 -25.71
C PHE A 582 12.12 14.21 -24.84
N ILE A 583 12.06 15.52 -24.63
CA ILE A 583 11.01 16.16 -23.84
C ILE A 583 9.63 16.03 -24.53
N ARG A 584 9.57 16.33 -25.83
CA ARG A 584 8.32 16.30 -26.61
C ARG A 584 7.83 14.88 -26.88
N GLY A 585 8.72 13.88 -26.84
CA GLY A 585 8.43 12.47 -27.01
C GLY A 585 8.38 11.72 -25.66
N PRO A 586 9.43 10.94 -25.30
CA PRO A 586 9.44 10.08 -24.11
C PRO A 586 9.05 10.74 -22.79
N ALA A 587 9.50 11.96 -22.50
CA ALA A 587 9.24 12.58 -21.19
C ALA A 587 7.85 13.22 -21.07
N LYS A 588 7.14 13.42 -22.20
CA LYS A 588 5.82 14.07 -22.24
C LYS A 588 4.77 13.40 -21.36
N SER A 589 4.80 12.07 -21.26
CA SER A 589 3.83 11.31 -20.47
C SER A 589 4.14 11.30 -18.97
N VAL A 590 5.29 11.84 -18.56
CA VAL A 590 5.83 11.79 -17.19
C VAL A 590 6.01 13.19 -16.59
N LEU A 591 6.15 14.22 -17.44
CA LEU A 591 6.24 15.62 -17.04
C LEU A 591 4.88 16.30 -17.13
N VAL A 592 4.56 17.10 -16.12
CA VAL A 592 3.42 18.01 -16.11
C VAL A 592 3.97 19.43 -16.13
N VAL A 593 3.43 20.28 -17.00
CA VAL A 593 3.85 21.68 -17.09
C VAL A 593 2.81 22.54 -16.39
N ASP A 594 3.23 23.30 -15.39
CA ASP A 594 2.40 24.30 -14.70
C ASP A 594 3.00 25.71 -14.84
N ASP A 595 2.34 26.70 -14.21
CA ASP A 595 2.75 28.11 -14.25
C ASP A 595 4.17 28.36 -13.69
N SER A 596 4.70 27.43 -12.88
CA SER A 596 6.05 27.50 -12.29
C SER A 596 7.11 26.71 -13.07
N GLY A 597 6.68 25.96 -14.09
CA GLY A 597 7.54 25.20 -14.98
C GLY A 597 7.24 23.70 -15.01
N PRO A 598 8.00 22.93 -15.79
CA PRO A 598 7.96 21.47 -15.81
C PRO A 598 8.26 20.84 -14.44
N LYS A 599 7.35 19.99 -13.97
CA LYS A 599 7.51 19.15 -12.77
C LYS A 599 7.23 17.68 -13.07
N ALA A 600 7.67 16.80 -12.17
CA ALA A 600 7.31 15.39 -12.21
C ALA A 600 5.80 15.22 -12.06
N GLY A 601 5.20 14.35 -12.87
CA GLY A 601 3.82 13.93 -12.69
C GLY A 601 3.61 13.26 -11.33
N GLU A 602 2.49 13.60 -10.69
CA GLU A 602 2.10 13.04 -9.40
C GLU A 602 0.72 12.37 -9.52
N PHE A 603 0.60 11.16 -9.00
CA PHE A 603 -0.67 10.44 -8.90
C PHE A 603 -0.76 9.72 -7.55
N SER A 604 -1.83 9.97 -6.78
CA SER A 604 -2.04 9.45 -5.43
C SER A 604 -0.82 9.60 -4.49
N GLY A 605 -0.09 10.73 -4.58
CA GLY A 605 1.08 11.01 -3.76
C GLY A 605 2.38 10.29 -4.18
N GLN A 606 2.38 9.61 -5.33
CA GLN A 606 3.55 8.92 -5.89
C GLN A 606 4.06 9.65 -7.14
N THR A 607 5.38 9.67 -7.32
CA THR A 607 6.06 10.27 -8.47
C THR A 607 7.06 9.28 -9.07
N PRO A 608 7.45 9.43 -10.36
CA PRO A 608 8.37 8.53 -11.05
C PRO A 608 9.84 8.63 -10.63
N GLY A 609 10.15 9.35 -9.54
CA GLY A 609 11.51 9.47 -9.00
C GLY A 609 12.47 10.20 -9.93
N LEU A 610 12.03 11.32 -10.53
CA LEU A 610 12.89 12.17 -11.37
C LEU A 610 13.92 12.91 -10.51
N THR A 611 15.18 12.91 -10.93
CA THR A 611 16.27 13.57 -10.19
C THR A 611 16.13 15.11 -10.19
N PRO A 612 16.49 15.79 -9.10
CA PRO A 612 16.50 17.26 -9.05
C PRO A 612 17.39 17.91 -10.11
N GLU A 613 18.48 17.25 -10.51
CA GLU A 613 19.39 17.68 -11.58
C GLU A 613 18.68 17.74 -12.92
N PHE A 614 17.94 16.68 -13.27
CA PHE A 614 17.16 16.62 -14.49
C PHE A 614 16.06 17.68 -14.51
N LEU A 615 15.30 17.82 -13.42
CA LEU A 615 14.23 18.83 -13.35
C LEU A 615 14.77 20.26 -13.46
N ARG A 616 15.92 20.57 -12.85
CA ARG A 616 16.57 21.88 -12.99
C ARG A 616 17.00 22.15 -14.42
N MET A 617 17.57 21.16 -15.10
CA MET A 617 17.96 21.25 -16.51
C MET A 617 16.73 21.51 -17.39
N VAL A 618 15.65 20.73 -17.23
CA VAL A 618 14.42 20.86 -18.02
C VAL A 618 13.75 22.23 -17.81
N ASN A 619 13.69 22.72 -16.57
CA ASN A 619 13.16 24.06 -16.25
C ASN A 619 14.00 25.21 -16.85
N HIS A 620 15.29 24.99 -17.10
CA HIS A 620 16.15 25.99 -17.74
C HIS A 620 16.06 25.96 -19.28
N VAL A 621 15.70 24.80 -19.84
CA VAL A 621 15.66 24.53 -21.28
C VAL A 621 14.29 24.85 -21.86
N LEU A 622 13.18 24.59 -21.15
CA LEU A 622 11.83 24.88 -21.62
C LEU A 622 11.35 26.24 -21.11
N ARG A 623 11.09 27.19 -22.03
CA ARG A 623 10.21 28.33 -21.69
C ARG A 623 8.75 27.85 -21.76
N PRO A 624 7.84 28.38 -20.92
CA PRO A 624 6.41 28.07 -21.02
C PRO A 624 5.85 28.24 -22.45
N ASP A 625 6.37 29.24 -23.17
CA ASP A 625 5.99 29.58 -24.55
C ASP A 625 6.42 28.52 -25.60
N ASP A 626 7.41 27.67 -25.31
CA ASP A 626 7.93 26.65 -26.25
C ASP A 626 7.11 25.35 -26.25
N VAL A 627 6.20 25.22 -25.28
CA VAL A 627 5.37 24.03 -25.02
C VAL A 627 3.89 24.29 -25.28
N LEU A 628 3.44 25.53 -25.08
CA LEU A 628 2.08 25.94 -25.44
C LEU A 628 1.98 26.09 -26.96
N ALA A 629 1.11 25.32 -27.60
CA ALA A 629 0.80 25.46 -29.02
C ALA A 629 0.09 26.81 -29.30
N MET A 630 0.85 27.90 -29.43
CA MET A 630 0.34 29.13 -30.04
C MET A 630 0.23 28.94 -31.57
N PRO A 631 -0.78 29.55 -32.21
CA PRO A 631 -1.03 29.35 -33.63
C PRO A 631 0.15 29.90 -34.44
N GLU A 632 0.52 29.17 -35.50
CA GLU A 632 1.63 29.33 -36.45
C GLU A 632 1.85 30.73 -37.09
N ARG A 633 1.23 31.80 -36.59
CA ARG A 633 1.08 33.10 -37.26
C ARG A 633 2.36 33.90 -37.43
N GLU A 634 3.36 33.76 -36.57
CA GLU A 634 4.60 34.57 -36.71
C GLU A 634 5.62 33.93 -37.65
N ASN A 635 5.76 32.61 -37.63
CA ASN A 635 6.66 31.92 -38.56
C ASN A 635 6.12 31.98 -39.99
N THR A 636 4.82 31.77 -40.19
CA THR A 636 4.17 31.96 -41.50
C THR A 636 4.33 33.39 -42.02
N ARG A 637 4.15 34.41 -41.18
CA ARG A 637 4.35 35.82 -41.59
C ARG A 637 5.78 36.13 -42.03
N SER A 638 6.78 35.49 -41.41
CA SER A 638 8.19 35.66 -41.81
C SER A 638 8.52 34.94 -43.12
N ASP A 639 7.89 33.79 -43.37
CA ASP A 639 8.04 33.03 -44.62
C ASP A 639 7.30 33.71 -45.77
N ASP A 640 6.12 34.26 -45.53
CA ASP A 640 5.35 35.05 -46.50
C ASP A 640 6.11 36.32 -46.92
N ALA A 641 6.78 36.99 -45.97
CA ALA A 641 7.60 38.17 -46.27
C ALA A 641 8.83 37.83 -47.14
N LEU A 642 9.50 36.70 -46.87
CA LEU A 642 10.61 36.22 -47.70
C LEU A 642 10.14 35.77 -49.09
N ALA A 643 8.95 35.18 -49.20
CA ALA A 643 8.35 34.81 -50.47
C ALA A 643 8.02 36.05 -51.32
N ALA A 644 7.43 37.08 -50.71
CA ALA A 644 7.12 38.35 -51.38
C ALA A 644 8.36 39.06 -51.93
N LEU A 645 9.46 39.13 -51.14
CA LEU A 645 10.71 39.74 -51.60
C LEU A 645 11.36 38.97 -52.76
N LYS A 646 11.26 37.63 -52.77
CA LYS A 646 11.74 36.81 -53.89
C LYS A 646 10.93 37.03 -55.16
N GLU A 647 9.61 37.18 -55.03
CA GLU A 647 8.75 37.50 -56.16
C GLU A 647 9.10 38.87 -56.74
N GLU A 648 9.27 39.89 -55.89
CA GLU A 648 9.72 41.22 -56.29
C GLU A 648 11.09 41.19 -57.00
N GLN A 649 12.04 40.38 -56.51
CA GLN A 649 13.34 40.20 -57.16
C GLN A 649 13.20 39.67 -58.60
N THR A 650 12.40 38.61 -58.79
CA THR A 650 12.16 38.06 -60.14
C THR A 650 11.48 39.05 -61.09
N GLN A 651 10.61 39.92 -60.57
CA GLN A 651 9.97 40.97 -61.38
C GLN A 651 10.96 42.05 -61.80
N LEU A 652 11.82 42.51 -60.89
CA LEU A 652 12.85 43.52 -61.17
C LEU A 652 13.90 43.00 -62.17
N GLU A 653 14.34 41.75 -62.03
CA GLU A 653 15.27 41.09 -62.97
C GLU A 653 14.68 41.02 -64.38
N ALA A 654 13.39 40.68 -64.51
CA ALA A 654 12.70 40.65 -65.79
C ALA A 654 12.60 42.05 -66.44
N GLN A 655 12.36 43.10 -65.65
CA GLN A 655 12.30 44.49 -66.14
C GLN A 655 13.67 44.99 -66.60
N LEU A 656 14.75 44.69 -65.86
CA LEU A 656 16.11 45.04 -66.25
C LEU A 656 16.51 44.35 -67.56
N ALA A 657 16.26 43.04 -67.67
CA ALA A 657 16.55 42.27 -68.89
C ALA A 657 15.76 42.79 -70.12
N ALA A 658 14.51 43.23 -69.92
CA ALA A 658 13.72 43.85 -70.98
C ALA A 658 14.31 45.18 -71.47
N LEU A 659 14.97 45.96 -70.60
CA LEU A 659 15.65 47.19 -70.99
C LEU A 659 16.98 46.92 -71.70
N GLU A 660 17.76 45.94 -71.24
CA GLU A 660 19.07 45.59 -71.83
C GLU A 660 18.94 45.05 -73.27
N THR A 661 17.81 44.43 -73.60
CA THR A 661 17.50 43.96 -74.96
C THR A 661 17.06 45.08 -75.91
N LYS A 662 16.68 46.25 -75.38
CA LYS A 662 16.18 47.38 -76.18
C LYS A 662 17.34 48.15 -76.84
N THR A 663 17.44 48.03 -78.16
CA THR A 663 18.45 48.75 -78.95
C THR A 663 17.93 50.12 -79.39
N LEU A 664 18.67 51.19 -79.08
CA LEU A 664 18.39 52.55 -79.53
C LEU A 664 19.41 53.00 -80.57
N GLU A 665 18.94 53.58 -81.67
CA GLU A 665 19.78 54.11 -82.73
C GLU A 665 19.80 55.64 -82.69
N LEU A 666 21.00 56.23 -82.74
CA LEU A 666 21.23 57.67 -82.77
C LEU A 666 22.17 57.99 -83.92
N THR A 667 21.80 58.96 -84.77
CA THR A 667 22.71 59.48 -85.78
C THR A 667 23.48 60.67 -85.22
N LEU A 668 24.81 60.61 -85.30
CA LEU A 668 25.70 61.73 -84.97
C LEU A 668 26.21 62.38 -86.25
N LYS A 669 26.27 63.70 -86.24
CA LYS A 669 26.83 64.51 -87.32
C LYS A 669 28.05 65.28 -86.81
N SER A 670 29.19 65.02 -87.42
CA SER A 670 30.45 65.70 -87.11
C SER A 670 30.52 67.10 -87.73
N GLN A 671 31.25 68.00 -87.08
CA GLN A 671 31.60 69.33 -87.57
C GLN A 671 33.10 69.59 -87.32
N PRO A 672 33.71 70.60 -88.00
CA PRO A 672 35.14 70.87 -87.86
C PRO A 672 35.56 71.06 -86.41
N ALA A 673 36.61 70.35 -86.00
CA ALA A 673 37.29 70.60 -84.73
C ALA A 673 38.17 71.85 -84.85
N THR A 674 38.13 72.72 -83.84
CA THR A 674 38.81 74.02 -83.88
C THR A 674 39.51 74.32 -82.57
N ILE A 675 40.51 75.20 -82.60
CA ILE A 675 41.14 75.73 -81.39
C ILE A 675 40.62 77.15 -81.15
N PRO A 676 39.89 77.39 -80.06
CA PRO A 676 39.41 78.71 -79.68
C PRO A 676 40.56 79.72 -79.60
N GLY A 677 40.40 80.90 -80.23
CA GLY A 677 41.45 81.92 -80.32
C GLY A 677 42.50 81.71 -81.42
N GLY A 678 42.46 80.59 -82.15
CA GLY A 678 43.37 80.27 -83.24
C GLY A 678 44.73 79.71 -82.78
N ALA A 679 45.33 78.83 -83.57
CA ALA A 679 46.61 78.18 -83.26
C ALA A 679 47.50 78.01 -84.51
N ARG A 680 48.80 77.77 -84.28
CA ARG A 680 49.77 77.47 -85.36
C ARG A 680 49.51 76.12 -86.03
N LEU A 681 48.91 75.18 -85.31
CA LEU A 681 48.58 73.85 -85.78
C LEU A 681 47.09 73.60 -85.52
N MET A 682 46.34 73.24 -86.56
CA MET A 682 44.91 72.95 -86.45
C MET A 682 44.66 71.43 -86.50
N PRO A 683 43.62 70.93 -85.83
CA PRO A 683 43.18 69.54 -85.98
C PRO A 683 42.83 69.25 -87.44
N THR A 684 43.16 68.06 -87.94
CA THR A 684 42.80 67.60 -89.30
C THR A 684 41.49 66.82 -89.34
N GLY A 685 40.98 66.38 -88.19
CA GLY A 685 39.76 65.60 -88.11
C GLY A 685 39.52 64.98 -86.74
N THR A 686 38.46 64.20 -86.63
CA THR A 686 38.11 63.44 -85.42
C THR A 686 37.61 62.04 -85.75
N ARG A 687 37.80 61.10 -84.84
CA ARG A 687 37.31 59.73 -84.94
C ARG A 687 36.63 59.35 -83.64
N LEU A 688 35.33 59.09 -83.69
CA LEU A 688 34.56 58.55 -82.57
C LEU A 688 34.30 57.06 -82.78
N THR A 689 34.55 56.24 -81.76
CA THR A 689 34.28 54.80 -81.76
C THR A 689 33.52 54.41 -80.49
N LEU A 690 32.33 53.83 -80.62
CA LEU A 690 31.56 53.25 -79.53
C LEU A 690 31.76 51.73 -79.53
N PHE A 691 32.10 51.15 -78.39
CA PHE A 691 32.26 49.71 -78.19
C PHE A 691 31.08 49.17 -77.41
N CYS A 692 30.37 48.19 -77.98
CA CYS A 692 29.24 47.51 -77.38
C CYS A 692 29.38 46.00 -77.53
N ASP A 693 29.59 45.25 -76.45
CA ASP A 693 29.94 43.82 -76.47
C ASP A 693 30.99 43.50 -77.56
N GLU A 694 30.61 42.73 -78.59
CA GLU A 694 31.46 42.35 -79.74
C GLU A 694 31.37 43.33 -80.94
N GLN A 695 30.54 44.36 -80.87
CA GLN A 695 30.28 45.31 -81.96
C GLN A 695 30.93 46.67 -81.71
N GLN A 696 31.33 47.35 -82.79
CA GLN A 696 31.84 48.73 -82.73
C GLN A 696 31.19 49.61 -83.79
N TRP A 697 30.84 50.83 -83.39
CA TRP A 697 30.26 51.86 -84.27
C TRP A 697 31.25 53.01 -84.39
N LYS A 698 31.53 53.47 -85.61
CA LYS A 698 32.64 54.40 -85.87
C LYS A 698 32.24 55.54 -86.80
N LEU A 699 32.67 56.76 -86.46
CA LEU A 699 32.53 57.97 -87.28
C LEU A 699 33.89 58.66 -87.42
N ASN A 700 34.43 58.72 -88.63
CA ASN A 700 35.73 59.33 -88.95
C ASN A 700 35.51 60.62 -89.75
N SER A 701 35.62 61.81 -89.15
CA SER A 701 35.51 63.09 -89.86
C SER A 701 36.88 63.66 -90.22
N MET A 702 37.08 64.11 -91.46
CA MET A 702 38.26 64.93 -91.84
C MET A 702 37.96 66.44 -91.79
N ASN A 703 37.28 66.90 -90.74
CA ASN A 703 36.69 68.24 -90.62
C ASN A 703 35.62 68.56 -91.69
N PHE A 704 34.96 67.52 -92.20
CA PHE A 704 33.78 67.66 -93.06
C PHE A 704 32.51 67.29 -92.28
N SER A 705 31.36 67.70 -92.82
CA SER A 705 30.04 67.39 -92.26
C SER A 705 29.65 65.94 -92.56
N GLU A 706 30.24 64.99 -91.85
CA GLU A 706 29.97 63.55 -91.98
C GLU A 706 28.99 63.06 -90.91
N GLN A 707 28.20 62.04 -91.23
CA GLN A 707 27.20 61.48 -90.30
C GLN A 707 27.24 59.95 -90.28
N ALA A 708 27.04 59.35 -89.10
CA ALA A 708 26.94 57.90 -88.93
C ALA A 708 25.91 57.51 -87.85
N PRO A 709 25.19 56.39 -88.02
CA PRO A 709 24.33 55.83 -86.98
C PRO A 709 25.15 55.05 -85.94
N PHE A 710 24.79 55.20 -84.68
CA PHE A 710 25.32 54.48 -83.53
C PHE A 710 24.19 53.74 -82.86
N ARG A 711 24.39 52.45 -82.57
CA ARG A 711 23.42 51.65 -81.82
C ARG A 711 23.91 51.42 -80.41
N TRP A 712 23.08 51.78 -79.45
CA TRP A 712 23.36 51.68 -78.02
C TRP A 712 22.36 50.76 -77.32
N ARG A 713 22.84 50.03 -76.32
CA ARG A 713 22.08 49.20 -75.39
C ARG A 713 22.58 49.45 -73.97
N ALA A 714 21.67 49.63 -73.02
CA ALA A 714 22.00 49.80 -71.61
C ALA A 714 22.75 48.57 -71.08
N GLY A 715 23.78 48.77 -70.25
CA GLY A 715 24.59 47.69 -69.67
C GLY A 715 25.55 46.95 -70.62
N HIS A 716 25.49 47.22 -71.93
CA HIS A 716 26.26 46.49 -72.94
C HIS A 716 27.30 47.34 -73.70
N CYS A 717 27.27 48.66 -73.54
CA CYS A 717 28.14 49.60 -74.22
C CYS A 717 29.06 50.32 -73.22
N SER A 718 30.15 49.67 -72.83
CA SER A 718 30.97 50.08 -71.69
C SER A 718 32.13 51.02 -72.03
N ARG A 719 32.31 51.39 -73.31
CA ARG A 719 33.41 52.26 -73.72
C ARG A 719 33.09 53.09 -74.97
N ALA A 720 33.45 54.38 -74.94
CA ALA A 720 33.47 55.25 -76.11
C ALA A 720 34.82 55.96 -76.23
N SER A 721 35.46 55.93 -77.39
CA SER A 721 36.78 56.52 -77.64
C SER A 721 36.67 57.62 -78.68
N LEU A 722 37.09 58.84 -78.31
CA LEU A 722 37.19 60.00 -79.17
C LEU A 722 38.66 60.30 -79.44
N VAL A 723 39.05 60.22 -80.71
CA VAL A 723 40.39 60.56 -81.19
C VAL A 723 40.32 61.86 -81.97
N ILE A 724 41.17 62.83 -81.65
CA ILE A 724 41.32 64.10 -82.37
C ILE A 724 42.63 64.06 -83.13
N ASN A 725 42.57 64.13 -84.45
CA ASN A 725 43.74 63.98 -85.31
C ASN A 725 44.43 65.32 -85.53
N PHE A 726 45.76 65.37 -85.35
CA PHE A 726 46.62 66.48 -85.72
C PHE A 726 47.65 66.05 -86.78
N PRO A 727 48.28 67.00 -87.50
CA PRO A 727 49.42 66.69 -88.33
C PRO A 727 50.61 66.21 -87.46
N GLY A 728 50.79 64.89 -87.36
CA GLY A 728 51.93 64.26 -86.70
C GLY A 728 51.67 63.60 -85.34
N PHE A 729 50.48 63.74 -84.75
CA PHE A 729 50.06 63.07 -83.50
C PHE A 729 48.53 63.04 -83.37
N ASP A 730 48.00 62.23 -82.46
CA ASP A 730 46.57 62.05 -82.20
C ASP A 730 46.31 62.22 -80.69
N LEU A 731 45.30 63.01 -80.31
CA LEU A 731 44.82 63.07 -78.91
C LEU A 731 43.71 62.05 -78.73
N THR A 732 43.72 61.26 -77.67
CA THR A 732 42.67 60.26 -77.39
C THR A 732 42.00 60.52 -76.04
N TYR A 733 40.67 60.59 -76.03
CA TYR A 733 39.84 60.65 -74.81
C TYR A 733 38.93 59.43 -74.75
N GLU A 734 38.92 58.72 -73.62
CA GLU A 734 38.13 57.51 -73.42
C GLU A 734 37.09 57.69 -72.31
N TYR A 735 35.84 57.40 -72.63
CA TYR A 735 34.73 57.25 -71.69
C TYR A 735 34.62 55.76 -71.31
N PHE A 736 34.48 55.46 -70.01
CA PHE A 736 34.46 54.08 -69.47
C PHE A 736 33.23 53.81 -68.61
N GLY A 737 32.84 52.53 -68.53
CA GLY A 737 31.72 52.05 -67.72
C GLY A 737 30.39 52.07 -68.48
N ASP A 738 29.34 51.57 -67.85
CA ASP A 738 28.00 51.46 -68.46
C ASP A 738 27.41 52.83 -68.87
N ALA A 739 27.95 53.92 -68.31
CA ALA A 739 27.62 55.31 -68.58
C ALA A 739 28.39 55.92 -69.78
N ALA A 740 29.37 55.22 -70.36
CA ALA A 740 30.32 55.79 -71.30
C ALA A 740 29.68 56.53 -72.50
N TRP A 741 28.57 56.02 -73.01
CA TRP A 741 27.84 56.63 -74.12
C TRP A 741 26.87 57.74 -73.67
N PRO A 742 26.04 57.54 -72.63
CA PRO A 742 25.30 58.63 -71.98
C PRO A 742 26.18 59.85 -71.62
N ASP A 743 27.35 59.63 -71.02
CA ASP A 743 28.28 60.68 -70.59
C ASP A 743 28.83 61.45 -71.80
N PHE A 744 29.21 60.74 -72.87
CA PHE A 744 29.59 61.36 -74.13
C PHE A 744 28.45 62.22 -74.70
N LEU A 745 27.22 61.72 -74.72
CA LEU A 745 26.08 62.51 -75.22
C LEU A 745 25.77 63.72 -74.34
N GLU A 746 25.97 63.60 -73.04
CA GLU A 746 25.82 64.70 -72.08
C GLU A 746 26.83 65.82 -72.38
N ASP A 747 28.11 65.47 -72.53
CA ASP A 747 29.19 66.40 -72.89
C ASP A 747 28.94 67.18 -74.18
N PHE A 748 28.26 66.56 -75.15
CA PHE A 748 27.94 67.13 -76.46
C PHE A 748 26.48 67.61 -76.58
N THR A 749 25.75 67.77 -75.48
CA THR A 749 24.34 68.24 -75.48
C THR A 749 24.16 69.57 -76.23
N ASN A 750 25.13 70.47 -76.15
CA ASN A 750 25.11 71.77 -76.82
C ASN A 750 25.67 71.73 -78.26
N GLY A 751 25.97 70.54 -78.79
CA GLY A 751 26.55 70.32 -80.12
C GLY A 751 28.07 70.50 -80.19
N GLN A 752 28.71 70.89 -79.07
CA GLN A 752 30.15 71.13 -78.97
C GLN A 752 30.64 70.90 -77.55
N HIS A 753 31.89 70.42 -77.42
CA HIS A 753 32.58 70.23 -76.16
C HIS A 753 34.02 70.76 -76.29
N SER A 754 34.54 71.38 -75.22
CA SER A 754 35.91 71.91 -75.20
C SER A 754 36.76 71.05 -74.26
N PHE A 755 37.68 70.28 -74.84
CA PHE A 755 38.64 69.48 -74.06
C PHE A 755 39.86 70.32 -73.74
N LYS A 756 40.27 70.34 -72.48
CA LYS A 756 41.46 71.05 -72.00
C LYS A 756 42.70 70.18 -72.20
N ALA A 757 43.88 70.81 -72.20
CA ALA A 757 45.13 70.07 -72.29
C ALA A 757 45.32 69.04 -71.14
N ASP A 758 44.79 69.34 -69.95
CA ASP A 758 44.86 68.45 -68.78
C ASP A 758 44.03 67.16 -68.95
N ASP A 759 43.05 67.16 -69.86
CA ASP A 759 42.23 65.99 -70.19
C ASP A 759 43.01 64.95 -71.02
N PHE A 760 44.20 65.34 -71.54
CA PHE A 760 45.11 64.50 -72.32
C PHE A 760 46.49 64.43 -71.64
N PRO A 761 46.62 63.71 -70.50
CA PRO A 761 47.84 63.73 -69.70
C PRO A 761 49.08 63.24 -70.47
N ASP A 762 48.90 62.29 -71.39
CA ASP A 762 50.01 61.72 -72.19
C ASP A 762 50.57 62.70 -73.23
N ASP A 763 49.75 63.64 -73.72
CA ASP A 763 50.11 64.60 -74.77
C ASP A 763 50.20 66.06 -74.27
N ALA A 764 49.98 66.31 -72.97
CA ALA A 764 49.91 67.64 -72.37
C ALA A 764 51.17 68.48 -72.63
N ALA A 765 52.36 67.87 -72.58
CA ALA A 765 53.63 68.56 -72.87
C ALA A 765 53.73 69.01 -74.34
N GLN A 766 53.23 68.19 -75.26
CA GLN A 766 53.21 68.49 -76.70
C GLN A 766 52.21 69.61 -76.99
N LEU A 767 51.01 69.56 -76.40
CA LEU A 767 50.00 70.63 -76.48
C LEU A 767 50.51 71.97 -75.94
N ALA A 768 51.18 71.96 -74.78
CA ALA A 768 51.77 73.15 -74.18
C ALA A 768 52.85 73.79 -75.07
N SER A 769 53.70 72.97 -75.71
CA SER A 769 54.75 73.45 -76.63
C SER A 769 54.19 74.13 -77.89
N LEU A 770 52.97 73.74 -78.31
CA LEU A 770 52.25 74.30 -79.45
C LEU A 770 51.35 75.50 -79.08
N GLY A 771 51.27 75.83 -77.79
CA GLY A 771 50.42 76.92 -77.27
C GLY A 771 48.92 76.62 -77.29
N ILE A 772 48.53 75.34 -77.37
CA ILE A 772 47.13 74.89 -77.42
C ILE A 772 46.65 74.66 -75.99
N LYS A 773 45.67 75.45 -75.53
CA LYS A 773 45.10 75.32 -74.17
C LYS A 773 43.86 74.44 -74.11
N GLU A 774 43.06 74.49 -75.17
CA GLU A 774 41.83 73.72 -75.31
C GLU A 774 41.57 73.41 -76.79
N VAL A 775 40.86 72.31 -77.04
CA VAL A 775 40.44 71.86 -78.36
C VAL A 775 38.92 71.71 -78.35
N MET A 776 38.24 72.46 -79.21
CA MET A 776 36.80 72.44 -79.34
C MET A 776 36.38 71.45 -80.43
N VAL A 777 35.73 70.37 -80.00
CA VAL A 777 35.16 69.33 -80.87
C VAL A 777 33.66 69.56 -81.00
N ARG A 778 33.10 69.27 -82.17
CA ARG A 778 31.67 69.49 -82.46
C ARG A 778 31.01 68.24 -83.03
N TYR A 779 30.01 67.76 -82.30
CA TYR A 779 29.11 66.70 -82.74
C TYR A 779 27.68 67.14 -82.49
N GLN A 780 26.85 67.14 -83.52
CA GLN A 780 25.42 67.34 -83.41
C GLN A 780 24.73 65.98 -83.33
N ALA A 781 24.10 65.71 -82.19
CA ALA A 781 23.29 64.52 -82.00
C ALA A 781 21.86 64.74 -82.51
N GLY A 782 21.21 63.64 -82.92
CA GLY A 782 19.75 63.59 -83.05
C GLY A 782 19.05 63.62 -81.69
N ALA A 783 17.82 63.08 -81.61
CA ALA A 783 17.04 63.05 -80.37
C ALA A 783 17.70 62.17 -79.28
N GLN A 784 18.48 62.78 -78.38
CA GLN A 784 19.23 62.09 -77.32
C GLN A 784 18.41 61.72 -76.07
N ASN A 785 17.25 62.37 -75.86
CA ASN A 785 16.42 62.19 -74.67
C ASN A 785 16.08 60.72 -74.41
N ARG A 786 15.79 59.95 -75.47
CA ARG A 786 15.45 58.52 -75.33
C ARG A 786 16.59 57.67 -74.74
N ILE A 787 17.84 58.02 -75.02
CA ILE A 787 19.01 57.31 -74.47
C ILE A 787 19.19 57.70 -73.01
N GLN A 788 19.06 59.00 -72.68
CA GLN A 788 19.13 59.48 -71.29
C GLN A 788 18.01 58.91 -70.41
N ASP A 789 16.76 58.91 -70.90
CA ASP A 789 15.61 58.34 -70.19
C ASP A 789 15.79 56.83 -69.94
N THR A 790 16.26 56.09 -70.96
CA THR A 790 16.50 54.64 -70.84
C THR A 790 17.66 54.33 -69.90
N TRP A 791 18.70 55.18 -69.89
CA TRP A 791 19.82 55.08 -68.96
C TRP A 791 19.39 55.30 -67.51
N GLN A 792 18.61 56.35 -67.23
CA GLN A 792 18.07 56.61 -65.89
C GLN A 792 17.21 55.45 -65.38
N GLN A 793 16.31 54.94 -66.22
CA GLN A 793 15.46 53.77 -65.86
C GLN A 793 16.31 52.53 -65.53
N TRP A 794 17.38 52.28 -66.29
CA TRP A 794 18.25 51.15 -66.04
C TRP A 794 19.04 51.31 -64.73
N GLN A 795 19.48 52.52 -64.38
CA GLN A 795 20.13 52.80 -63.09
C GLN A 795 19.18 52.59 -61.91
N GLU A 796 17.95 53.09 -62.00
CA GLU A 796 16.93 52.94 -60.95
C GLU A 796 16.61 51.46 -60.67
N LEU A 797 16.44 50.65 -61.73
CA LEU A 797 16.18 49.22 -61.58
C LEU A 797 17.36 48.46 -60.99
N ARG A 798 18.60 48.82 -61.36
CA ARG A 798 19.81 48.21 -60.79
C ARG A 798 19.96 48.53 -59.30
N GLN A 799 19.59 49.74 -58.88
CA GLN A 799 19.56 50.11 -57.46
C GLN A 799 18.49 49.32 -56.69
N ALA A 800 17.26 49.23 -57.24
CA ALA A 800 16.17 48.50 -56.61
C ALA A 800 16.49 47.00 -56.40
N LEU A 801 17.23 46.37 -57.32
CA LEU A 801 17.71 44.99 -57.17
C LEU A 801 18.68 44.82 -56.00
N ASN A 802 19.60 45.76 -55.81
CA ASN A 802 20.54 45.73 -54.69
C ASN A 802 19.81 45.91 -53.35
N ASP A 803 18.88 46.86 -53.27
CA ASP A 803 18.10 47.13 -52.06
C ASP A 803 17.22 45.92 -51.66
N ASN A 804 16.63 45.21 -52.64
CA ASN A 804 15.87 43.99 -52.39
C ASN A 804 16.78 42.86 -51.88
N ALA A 805 17.98 42.70 -52.44
CA ALA A 805 18.95 41.71 -51.98
C ALA A 805 19.37 41.94 -50.51
N ASP A 806 19.61 43.19 -50.12
CA ASP A 806 19.91 43.55 -48.74
C ASP A 806 18.71 43.26 -47.81
N ALA A 807 17.48 43.61 -48.23
CA ALA A 807 16.26 43.32 -47.47
C ALA A 807 16.04 41.80 -47.26
N GLN A 808 16.37 40.97 -48.24
CA GLN A 808 16.32 39.51 -48.09
C GLN A 808 17.35 39.00 -47.08
N GLN A 809 18.56 39.57 -47.04
CA GLN A 809 19.60 39.17 -46.10
C GLN A 809 19.22 39.54 -44.66
N ASP A 810 18.65 40.73 -44.46
CA ASP A 810 18.12 41.20 -43.17
C ASP A 810 16.93 40.38 -42.67
N ALA A 811 16.04 39.97 -43.56
CA ALA A 811 14.92 39.10 -43.19
C ALA A 811 15.40 37.71 -42.73
N ARG A 812 16.45 37.16 -43.36
CA ARG A 812 17.05 35.87 -42.98
C ARG A 812 17.79 35.95 -41.64
N SER A 813 18.54 37.02 -41.38
CA SER A 813 19.27 37.20 -40.13
C SER A 813 18.31 37.35 -38.94
N LYS A 814 17.24 38.14 -39.08
CA LYS A 814 16.19 38.29 -38.05
C LYS A 814 15.46 36.97 -37.76
N LYS A 815 15.28 36.11 -38.77
CA LYS A 815 14.72 34.76 -38.58
C LYS A 815 15.67 33.87 -37.76
N ALA A 816 16.97 33.90 -38.06
CA ALA A 816 17.97 33.10 -37.36
C ALA A 816 18.18 33.54 -35.89
N GLU A 817 18.15 34.85 -35.62
CA GLU A 817 18.35 35.40 -34.27
C GLU A 817 17.17 35.12 -33.33
N LYS A 818 15.93 35.12 -33.85
CA LYS A 818 14.73 34.82 -33.06
C LYS A 818 14.53 33.34 -32.73
N GLN A 819 15.19 32.44 -33.47
CA GLN A 819 15.11 30.99 -33.22
C GLN A 819 16.09 30.49 -32.14
N ARG A 820 17.06 31.31 -31.70
CA ARG A 820 18.04 30.93 -30.67
C ARG A 820 17.67 31.51 -29.29
N PRO A 821 17.42 30.69 -28.27
CA PRO A 821 17.32 31.17 -26.90
C PRO A 821 18.71 31.65 -26.42
N ALA A 822 18.79 32.87 -25.89
CA ALA A 822 20.03 33.49 -25.38
C ALA A 822 20.71 32.78 -24.17
N ALA A 823 20.18 31.65 -23.70
CA ALA A 823 20.65 30.93 -22.50
C ALA A 823 21.62 29.76 -22.79
N LEU A 824 21.86 29.41 -24.06
CA LEU A 824 22.62 28.20 -24.45
C LEU A 824 24.15 28.29 -24.26
N ASN A 825 24.69 29.43 -23.86
CA ASN A 825 26.14 29.68 -23.97
C ASN A 825 27.03 29.09 -22.86
N SER A 826 26.51 28.40 -21.83
CA SER A 826 27.38 27.92 -20.73
C SER A 826 27.05 26.59 -20.02
N GLY A 827 25.90 25.95 -20.27
CA GLY A 827 25.43 24.82 -19.43
C GLY A 827 25.45 23.41 -20.04
N PHE A 828 25.52 23.25 -21.37
CA PHE A 828 25.29 21.95 -22.04
C PHE A 828 26.42 20.92 -21.90
N SER A 829 27.56 21.29 -21.30
CA SER A 829 28.73 20.41 -21.19
C SER A 829 28.59 19.28 -20.15
N GLN A 830 27.52 19.23 -19.35
CA GLN A 830 27.30 18.18 -18.35
C GLN A 830 25.83 17.74 -18.30
N LEU A 831 25.42 16.91 -19.26
CA LEU A 831 24.14 16.21 -19.19
C LEU A 831 24.15 15.20 -18.03
N PRO A 832 23.08 15.10 -17.23
CA PRO A 832 23.02 14.16 -16.11
C PRO A 832 23.09 12.71 -16.62
N VAL A 833 23.95 11.90 -16.00
CA VAL A 833 24.10 10.47 -16.36
C VAL A 833 22.86 9.67 -15.94
N SER A 834 22.28 10.00 -14.79
CA SER A 834 21.00 9.46 -14.33
C SER A 834 19.97 10.57 -14.20
N ILE A 835 18.78 10.32 -14.74
CA ILE A 835 17.61 11.21 -14.66
C ILE A 835 16.52 10.65 -13.76
N THR A 836 16.58 9.36 -13.38
CA THR A 836 15.67 8.72 -12.41
C THR A 836 16.40 7.81 -11.43
N ASP A 837 15.78 7.53 -10.29
CA ASP A 837 16.26 6.58 -9.27
C ASP A 837 15.92 5.13 -9.66
N CYS A 838 16.41 4.69 -10.83
CA CYS A 838 16.30 3.30 -11.25
C CYS A 838 17.52 2.50 -10.75
N HIS A 839 17.28 1.56 -9.84
CA HIS A 839 18.29 0.66 -9.29
C HIS A 839 18.24 -0.73 -9.93
#